data_AF-A0A933GW04-F1
#
_entry.id   AF-A0A933GW04-F1
#
_cell.length_a   1.000
_cell.length_b   1.000
_cell.length_c   1.000
_cell.angle_alpha   90.00
_cell.angle_beta   90.00
_cell.angle_gamma   90.00
#
_symmetry.space_group_name_H-M   'P 1'
#
loop_
_entity.id
_entity.type
_entity.pdbx_description
1 polymer ?
#
loop_
_entity_poly.entity_id
_entity_poly.type
_entity_poly.pdbx_seq_one_letter_code
_entity_poly.pdbx_strand_id
1 'polypeptide(L)'
;MSTLGRLRPADEKRRELARQVRAWPVEELHDRLAAAGVSRAFVLFENGEFTLSHPALLAPVQAFFELSQDFAQHEGVFLGREEGFPTVFFAFVHDTRRGLAQGGLRFKRYDTTADVLVDGLRLARGMTRKNALAGLWWGGGKGVLPVTLPLARPEYMEKDRPERRRLFEAYGRFVASIGGIYYTAEDIGTNTGDLAAVLGQNRFTTCIPPACGGSGNPSPFTAHGVYRAMQAAWNFLTGSDDLSGVRVAVQGAGHVGGPLIRELDEAGARVWFTDVDVKRIAELSAELPRAVAVLPDSIYDLEVDVFAPCAVGAVVSAQTIPRLKCRLVCGAANNILRETADAERLRERGIAFVPDYVCNRMGITNCADEWRGYLEEDVWVAAEKVYPDTLRVLKHARNLVVTPSRAADELADAAASELHPLLGHRGRRLADQLVAANGRGARQGRGPRTDAGTRKGRGAAPLFSAPLDEPALQTRWEKAGLFRGTGPAIAATPVSTATSPNLASFLSPLLADVRARAIEFLDGSRPRRVLGSDHGGLALQLAIEASLPHDREEYARPEFVEMCRDRHHAGDARVREELRAAGIGFDPRAWLDPMSEKGARVVRELYHALADAGRIARETRLVHRCLHCRTVLVASDVVHASLSVDRSYAVQFRTTEGDEIETATYQPELVLGAVAIGVRSAGRYGHLEGRSAVHPLRDDLLPVVAVPDLGVGAVFLVPAHSLRDERILREAGIDERPAVFDEKGEGSPAGYAGLPRDALREAVLGRLGDRVISRKGTWKVDAHRCRRCEGVTLVVPSEETFVHLESAAGRLKAGVESGAVEFGHPRWRDRVLAHLNTLEPWCISRQQWWGHEMPGRRGEVLSTWFSLAAQALAGAGWPEDPAPAPVAEVWVDPELLVRWVVPAELVSLAVTGRPVFRRIEVHGTLQTVDRSLAPQPEEGAGADESPKILPDEERFLFRTVHRPMRRNLGNVVSPASLVRRFGADALRLGLLLCLSGPDQDAATASETKLREARRMIRRLVAKV
;
A
#
# COMPACT_ATOMS: atom_id res chain seq x y z
N MET A 1 -56.80 9.43 -10.11
CA MET A 1 -56.99 9.47 -8.64
C MET A 1 -57.59 8.14 -8.18
N SER A 2 -56.74 7.19 -7.78
CA SER A 2 -57.04 5.90 -7.13
C SER A 2 -55.69 5.17 -7.15
N THR A 3 -54.99 4.92 -6.05
CA THR A 3 -55.36 4.08 -4.92
C THR A 3 -54.53 4.49 -3.70
N LEU A 4 -55.21 4.99 -2.67
CA LEU A 4 -54.70 5.02 -1.30
C LEU A 4 -54.50 3.57 -0.83
N GLY A 5 -53.29 3.04 -1.00
CA GLY A 5 -52.88 1.79 -0.36
C GLY A 5 -52.85 2.01 1.15
N ARG A 6 -53.78 1.38 1.87
CA ARG A 6 -53.82 1.36 3.34
C ARG A 6 -52.43 0.99 3.88
N LEU A 7 -51.83 1.88 4.68
CA LEU A 7 -50.60 1.62 5.41
C LEU A 7 -50.79 0.39 6.31
N ARG A 8 -49.76 -0.45 6.42
CA ARG A 8 -49.79 -1.62 7.30
C ARG A 8 -49.93 -1.13 8.76
N PRO A 9 -50.82 -1.70 9.59
CA PRO A 9 -51.03 -1.26 10.99
C PRO A 9 -49.74 -1.21 11.84
N ALA A 10 -48.75 -2.04 11.53
CA ALA A 10 -47.46 -2.07 12.19
C ALA A 10 -46.59 -0.82 11.93
N ASP A 11 -46.80 -0.12 10.81
CA ASP A 11 -46.05 1.09 10.46
C ASP A 11 -46.66 2.33 11.12
N GLU A 12 -47.97 2.31 11.37
CA GLU A 12 -48.68 3.38 12.08
C GLU A 12 -48.38 3.38 13.59
N LYS A 13 -48.38 2.19 14.22
CA LYS A 13 -47.99 2.02 15.63
C LYS A 13 -46.55 2.47 15.89
N ARG A 14 -45.61 2.18 14.98
CA ARG A 14 -44.22 2.65 15.08
C ARG A 14 -44.09 4.16 14.96
N ARG A 15 -44.83 4.78 14.03
CA ARG A 15 -44.87 6.25 13.88
C ARG A 15 -45.44 6.94 15.11
N GLU A 16 -46.44 6.34 15.77
CA GLU A 16 -47.00 6.88 17.01
C GLU A 16 -46.00 6.82 18.17
N LEU A 17 -45.33 5.68 18.35
CA LEU A 17 -44.28 5.53 19.35
C LEU A 17 -43.12 6.52 19.17
N ALA A 18 -42.69 6.76 17.92
CA ALA A 18 -41.66 7.78 17.64
C ALA A 18 -42.15 9.22 17.88
N ARG A 19 -43.44 9.50 17.64
CA ARG A 19 -44.05 10.80 17.97
C ARG A 19 -44.06 11.07 19.47
N GLN A 20 -44.26 10.05 20.30
CA GLN A 20 -44.19 10.19 21.75
C GLN A 20 -42.82 10.70 22.20
N VAL A 21 -41.73 10.11 21.71
CA VAL A 21 -40.36 10.54 22.06
C VAL A 21 -40.10 12.00 21.67
N ARG A 22 -40.67 12.48 20.56
CA ARG A 22 -40.57 13.88 20.14
C ARG A 22 -41.34 14.85 21.04
N ALA A 23 -42.39 14.39 21.68
CA ALA A 23 -43.18 15.18 22.62
C ALA A 23 -42.67 15.07 24.07
N TRP A 24 -41.79 14.12 24.37
CA TRP A 24 -41.27 13.92 25.72
C TRP A 24 -40.37 15.08 26.15
N PRO A 25 -40.66 15.72 27.30
CA PRO A 25 -39.68 16.61 27.92
C PRO A 25 -38.41 15.82 28.26
N VAL A 26 -37.31 16.52 28.49
CA VAL A 26 -36.00 15.89 28.70
C VAL A 26 -35.96 14.99 29.96
N GLU A 27 -36.81 15.27 30.95
CA GLU A 27 -36.95 14.50 32.20
C GLU A 27 -37.79 13.21 32.05
N GLU A 28 -38.67 13.13 31.05
CA GLU A 28 -39.66 12.05 30.94
C GLU A 28 -39.01 10.66 30.87
N LEU A 29 -37.90 10.54 30.14
CA LEU A 29 -37.18 9.27 30.05
C LEU A 29 -36.50 8.90 31.39
N HIS A 30 -36.02 9.89 32.14
CA HIS A 30 -35.51 9.68 33.50
C HIS A 30 -36.62 9.16 34.41
N ASP A 31 -37.80 9.79 34.39
CA ASP A 31 -38.91 9.46 35.27
C ASP A 31 -39.49 8.07 34.97
N ARG A 32 -39.55 7.70 33.69
CA ARG A 32 -39.91 6.34 33.25
C ARG A 32 -38.91 5.30 33.74
N LEU A 33 -37.61 5.57 33.62
CA LEU A 33 -36.55 4.69 34.15
C LEU A 33 -36.66 4.57 35.68
N ALA A 34 -36.89 5.67 36.37
CA ALA A 34 -37.05 5.72 37.82
C ALA A 34 -38.29 4.94 38.31
N ALA A 35 -39.44 5.14 37.67
CA ALA A 35 -40.68 4.43 37.98
C ALA A 35 -40.55 2.91 37.76
N ALA A 36 -39.74 2.49 36.79
CA ALA A 36 -39.44 1.10 36.53
C ALA A 36 -38.32 0.51 37.42
N GLY A 37 -37.69 1.31 38.29
CA GLY A 37 -36.56 0.89 39.12
C GLY A 37 -35.29 0.57 38.32
N VAL A 38 -35.17 1.08 37.09
CA VAL A 38 -34.08 0.77 36.16
C VAL A 38 -32.97 1.81 36.32
N SER A 39 -31.77 1.35 36.67
CA SER A 39 -30.57 2.21 36.78
C SER A 39 -29.67 2.15 35.53
N ARG A 40 -29.77 1.09 34.73
CA ARG A 40 -28.97 0.89 33.50
C ARG A 40 -29.84 0.31 32.39
N ALA A 41 -29.75 0.89 31.21
CA ALA A 41 -30.47 0.45 30.03
C ALA A 41 -29.59 0.57 28.77
N PHE A 42 -29.94 -0.17 27.72
CA PHE A 42 -29.25 -0.07 26.43
C PHE A 42 -30.20 -0.38 25.27
N VAL A 43 -29.85 0.20 24.12
CA VAL A 43 -30.39 -0.11 22.80
C VAL A 43 -29.19 -0.47 21.93
N LEU A 44 -29.02 -1.73 21.57
CA LEU A 44 -27.96 -2.18 20.66
C LEU A 44 -28.53 -2.46 19.28
N PHE A 45 -27.71 -2.29 18.25
CA PHE A 45 -28.08 -2.61 16.88
C PHE A 45 -27.01 -3.49 16.24
N GLU A 46 -27.44 -4.55 15.55
CA GLU A 46 -26.56 -5.43 14.79
C GLU A 46 -27.34 -6.13 13.69
N ASN A 47 -26.73 -6.23 12.50
CA ASN A 47 -27.28 -6.96 11.35
C ASN A 47 -28.73 -6.59 10.99
N GLY A 48 -29.14 -5.33 11.24
CA GLY A 48 -30.49 -4.85 10.97
C GLY A 48 -31.49 -5.04 12.11
N GLU A 49 -31.08 -5.61 13.24
CA GLU A 49 -31.94 -5.90 14.38
C GLU A 49 -31.56 -5.10 15.62
N PHE A 50 -32.58 -4.66 16.37
CA PHE A 50 -32.40 -3.99 17.66
C PHE A 50 -32.50 -4.99 18.81
N THR A 51 -31.58 -4.89 19.77
CA THR A 51 -31.64 -5.59 21.05
C THR A 51 -31.83 -4.58 22.17
N LEU A 52 -32.94 -4.69 22.90
CA LEU A 52 -33.30 -3.81 24.01
C LEU A 52 -33.09 -4.52 25.34
N SER A 53 -32.48 -3.86 26.32
CA SER A 53 -32.42 -4.42 27.68
C SER A 53 -33.78 -4.42 28.38
N HIS A 54 -34.62 -3.41 28.11
CA HIS A 54 -35.97 -3.28 28.67
C HIS A 54 -36.97 -2.95 27.55
N PRO A 55 -37.48 -3.96 26.82
CA PRO A 55 -38.30 -3.75 25.63
C PRO A 55 -39.55 -2.88 25.85
N ALA A 56 -40.27 -3.07 26.96
CA ALA A 56 -41.48 -2.30 27.25
C ALA A 56 -41.19 -0.80 27.46
N LEU A 57 -40.03 -0.47 28.01
CA LEU A 57 -39.62 0.91 28.29
C LEU A 57 -38.99 1.57 27.06
N LEU A 58 -38.17 0.83 26.32
CA LEU A 58 -37.32 1.36 25.24
C LEU A 58 -37.92 1.22 23.84
N ALA A 59 -39.07 0.56 23.68
CA ALA A 59 -39.77 0.46 22.39
C ALA A 59 -40.04 1.83 21.71
N PRO A 60 -40.42 2.91 22.43
CA PRO A 60 -40.52 4.24 21.82
C PRO A 60 -39.19 4.77 21.28
N VAL A 61 -38.09 4.56 22.01
CA VAL A 61 -36.74 4.97 21.61
C VAL A 61 -36.25 4.16 20.40
N GLN A 62 -36.51 2.85 20.37
CA GLN A 62 -36.26 2.01 19.19
C GLN A 62 -37.04 2.53 17.98
N ALA A 63 -38.35 2.76 18.12
CA ALA A 63 -39.18 3.25 17.03
C ALA A 63 -38.71 4.63 16.53
N PHE A 64 -38.21 5.48 17.43
CA PHE A 64 -37.58 6.73 17.06
C PHE A 64 -36.30 6.52 16.23
N PHE A 65 -35.42 5.60 16.61
CA PHE A 65 -34.22 5.27 15.84
C PHE A 65 -34.53 4.65 14.48
N GLU A 66 -35.48 3.72 14.40
CA GLU A 66 -35.93 3.11 13.13
C GLU A 66 -36.42 4.14 12.10
N LEU A 67 -36.97 5.27 12.56
CA LEU A 67 -37.53 6.32 11.72
C LEU A 67 -36.64 7.57 11.60
N SER A 68 -35.52 7.62 12.31
CA SER A 68 -34.62 8.77 12.30
C SER A 68 -33.58 8.65 11.20
N GLN A 69 -33.44 9.68 10.38
CA GLN A 69 -32.35 9.80 9.39
C GLN A 69 -30.97 9.94 10.05
N ASP A 70 -30.94 10.31 11.34
CA ASP A 70 -29.71 10.54 12.09
C ASP A 70 -29.14 9.24 12.68
N PHE A 71 -29.95 8.18 12.75
CA PHE A 71 -29.49 6.85 13.12
C PHE A 71 -28.77 6.21 11.91
N ALA A 72 -27.47 6.00 12.04
CA ALA A 72 -26.58 5.59 10.96
C ALA A 72 -25.90 4.25 11.28
N GLN A 73 -26.71 3.25 11.63
CA GLN A 73 -26.22 1.93 12.08
C GLN A 73 -25.34 1.98 13.33
N HIS A 74 -25.65 2.90 14.26
CA HIS A 74 -24.94 3.02 15.53
C HIS A 74 -24.95 1.68 16.28
N GLU A 75 -23.78 1.19 16.69
CA GLU A 75 -23.65 -0.09 17.42
C GLU A 75 -24.45 -0.13 18.72
N GLY A 76 -24.59 1.01 19.39
CA GLY A 76 -25.46 1.09 20.56
C GLY A 76 -25.59 2.45 21.23
N VAL A 77 -26.64 2.57 22.04
CA VAL A 77 -26.89 3.68 22.95
C VAL A 77 -27.08 3.12 24.35
N PHE A 78 -26.24 3.56 25.28
CA PHE A 78 -26.28 3.15 26.67
C PHE A 78 -26.85 4.28 27.52
N LEU A 79 -27.70 3.92 28.49
CA LEU A 79 -28.40 4.84 29.37
C LEU A 79 -28.11 4.48 30.82
N GLY A 80 -27.87 5.49 31.64
CA GLY A 80 -27.65 5.38 33.08
C GLY A 80 -28.52 6.34 33.86
N ARG A 81 -28.92 5.93 35.06
CA ARG A 81 -29.54 6.76 36.08
C ARG A 81 -28.85 6.49 37.41
N GLU A 82 -28.75 7.52 38.23
CA GLU A 82 -28.36 7.39 39.63
C GLU A 82 -29.34 8.17 40.52
N GLU A 83 -29.66 7.61 41.68
CA GLU A 83 -30.57 8.25 42.62
C GLU A 83 -29.97 9.57 43.14
N GLY A 84 -30.81 10.60 43.29
CA GLY A 84 -30.36 11.95 43.66
C GLY A 84 -30.03 12.87 42.48
N PHE A 85 -29.91 12.35 41.25
CA PHE A 85 -29.67 13.15 40.04
C PHE A 85 -30.84 13.01 39.05
N PRO A 86 -31.66 14.05 38.83
CA PRO A 86 -32.84 13.99 37.96
C PRO A 86 -32.45 14.17 36.50
N THR A 87 -31.62 13.28 35.96
CA THR A 87 -31.19 13.28 34.56
C THR A 87 -30.78 11.88 34.12
N VAL A 88 -30.73 11.65 32.80
CA VAL A 88 -30.22 10.42 32.20
C VAL A 88 -28.79 10.63 31.69
N PHE A 89 -27.91 9.69 32.01
CA PHE A 89 -26.55 9.65 31.49
C PHE A 89 -26.57 8.88 30.17
N PHE A 90 -26.12 9.47 29.08
CA PHE A 90 -26.05 8.79 27.79
C PHE A 90 -24.62 8.56 27.33
N ALA A 91 -24.37 7.38 26.76
CA ALA A 91 -23.21 7.11 25.93
C ALA A 91 -23.67 6.53 24.58
N PHE A 92 -23.49 7.29 23.51
CA PHE A 92 -23.78 6.91 22.13
C PHE A 92 -22.52 6.33 21.51
N VAL A 93 -22.64 5.17 20.87
CA VAL A 93 -21.54 4.46 20.21
C VAL A 93 -21.94 4.22 18.77
N HIS A 94 -21.24 4.87 17.84
CA HIS A 94 -21.53 4.74 16.42
C HIS A 94 -20.83 3.53 15.84
N ASP A 95 -19.50 3.49 15.90
CA ASP A 95 -18.69 2.42 15.30
C ASP A 95 -17.41 2.19 16.12
N THR A 96 -17.15 0.94 16.50
CA THR A 96 -15.97 0.49 17.25
C THR A 96 -15.05 -0.42 16.45
N ARG A 97 -15.19 -0.46 15.12
CA ARG A 97 -14.28 -1.23 14.25
C ARG A 97 -12.85 -0.74 14.37
N ARG A 98 -12.61 0.57 14.29
CA ARG A 98 -11.26 1.18 14.43
C ARG A 98 -10.70 1.20 15.85
N GLY A 99 -11.46 0.84 16.88
CA GLY A 99 -11.03 0.86 18.27
C GLY A 99 -12.21 1.00 19.22
N LEU A 100 -11.95 1.23 20.51
CA LEU A 100 -13.02 1.58 21.46
C LEU A 100 -13.61 2.94 21.07
N ALA A 101 -14.86 3.23 21.44
CA ALA A 101 -15.50 4.48 21.07
C ALA A 101 -14.90 5.63 21.88
N GLN A 102 -14.45 6.71 21.24
CA GLN A 102 -13.97 7.90 21.96
C GLN A 102 -14.75 9.13 21.52
N GLY A 103 -15.06 10.01 22.48
CA GLY A 103 -15.57 11.34 22.24
C GLY A 103 -15.84 12.12 23.52
N GLY A 104 -16.19 13.39 23.38
CA GLY A 104 -16.41 14.24 24.54
C GLY A 104 -17.77 14.06 25.24
N LEU A 105 -17.85 14.44 26.51
CA LEU A 105 -19.07 14.51 27.32
C LEU A 105 -19.70 15.89 27.20
N ARG A 106 -20.85 15.97 26.56
CA ARG A 106 -21.61 17.22 26.45
C ARG A 106 -22.49 17.45 27.67
N PHE A 107 -22.37 18.60 28.30
CA PHE A 107 -23.25 19.06 29.37
C PHE A 107 -24.03 20.29 28.91
N LYS A 108 -25.25 20.08 28.40
CA LYS A 108 -26.04 21.12 27.73
C LYS A 108 -27.53 20.94 28.02
N ARG A 109 -28.28 22.05 28.01
CA ARG A 109 -29.74 22.04 28.02
C ARG A 109 -30.33 21.63 26.66
N TYR A 110 -31.40 20.85 26.71
CA TYR A 110 -32.22 20.45 25.57
C TYR A 110 -33.69 20.66 25.91
N ASP A 111 -34.51 20.85 24.89
CA ASP A 111 -35.95 21.07 25.07
C ASP A 111 -36.72 19.75 25.16
N THR A 112 -36.33 18.76 24.32
CA THR A 112 -36.99 17.45 24.28
C THR A 112 -36.01 16.29 24.39
N THR A 113 -36.52 15.10 24.75
CA THR A 113 -35.73 13.86 24.73
C THR A 113 -35.25 13.54 23.30
N ALA A 114 -36.05 13.83 22.27
CA ALA A 114 -35.65 13.62 20.88
C ALA A 114 -34.42 14.46 20.48
N ASP A 115 -34.31 15.70 20.97
CA ASP A 115 -33.16 16.56 20.68
C ASP A 115 -31.85 16.00 21.25
N VAL A 116 -31.91 15.42 22.46
CA VAL A 116 -30.78 14.72 23.09
C VAL A 116 -30.34 13.54 22.23
N LEU A 117 -31.29 12.73 21.78
CA LEU A 117 -31.01 11.53 20.97
C LEU A 117 -30.42 11.91 19.60
N VAL A 118 -30.99 12.91 18.92
CA VAL A 118 -30.49 13.38 17.62
C VAL A 118 -29.09 13.96 17.74
N ASP A 119 -28.83 14.81 18.74
CA ASP A 119 -27.50 15.40 18.94
C ASP A 119 -26.47 14.31 19.25
N GLY A 120 -26.80 13.38 20.15
CA GLY A 120 -25.94 12.23 20.48
C GLY A 120 -25.58 11.36 19.28
N LEU A 121 -26.56 11.00 18.45
CA LEU A 121 -26.33 10.19 17.25
C LEU A 121 -25.43 10.92 16.23
N ARG A 122 -25.73 12.19 15.93
CA ARG A 122 -24.94 12.98 14.98
C ARG A 122 -23.50 13.15 15.43
N LEU A 123 -23.30 13.48 16.70
CA LEU A 123 -21.96 13.70 17.25
C LEU A 123 -21.14 12.41 17.32
N ALA A 124 -21.73 11.28 17.69
CA ALA A 124 -21.02 9.99 17.70
C ALA A 124 -20.59 9.55 16.29
N ARG A 125 -21.43 9.79 15.28
CA ARG A 125 -21.08 9.59 13.86
C ARG A 125 -19.96 10.53 13.43
N GLY A 126 -20.06 11.82 13.78
CA GLY A 126 -19.03 12.81 13.54
C GLY A 126 -17.68 12.40 14.14
N MET A 127 -17.66 11.87 15.37
CA MET A 127 -16.45 11.36 16.01
C MET A 127 -15.85 10.16 15.29
N THR A 128 -16.68 9.26 14.75
CA THR A 128 -16.17 8.13 13.94
C THR A 128 -15.39 8.64 12.76
N ARG A 129 -15.97 9.59 12.01
CA ARG A 129 -15.34 10.16 10.82
C ARG A 129 -14.11 10.99 11.17
N LYS A 130 -14.20 11.83 12.20
CA LYS A 130 -13.08 12.65 12.68
C LYS A 130 -11.89 11.78 13.10
N ASN A 131 -12.13 10.73 13.91
CA ASN A 131 -11.09 9.80 14.34
C ASN A 131 -10.48 9.03 13.17
N ALA A 132 -11.32 8.48 12.29
CA ALA A 132 -10.88 7.72 11.14
C ALA A 132 -10.03 8.56 10.17
N LEU A 133 -10.47 9.78 9.86
CA LEU A 133 -9.77 10.66 8.93
C LEU A 133 -8.50 11.27 9.55
N ALA A 134 -8.46 11.46 10.87
CA ALA A 134 -7.25 11.80 11.63
C ALA A 134 -6.23 10.65 11.70
N GLY A 135 -6.58 9.46 11.20
CA GLY A 135 -5.72 8.26 11.28
C GLY A 135 -5.67 7.63 12.67
N LEU A 136 -6.55 8.05 13.58
CA LEU A 136 -6.59 7.54 14.95
C LEU A 136 -7.19 6.14 15.00
N TRP A 137 -6.67 5.30 15.89
CA TRP A 137 -7.20 3.96 16.17
C TRP A 137 -8.29 3.99 17.26
N TRP A 138 -9.24 4.91 17.07
CA TRP A 138 -10.41 5.09 17.93
C TRP A 138 -11.69 5.00 17.09
N GLY A 139 -12.70 4.35 17.66
CA GLY A 139 -14.07 4.40 17.17
C GLY A 139 -14.73 5.73 17.53
N GLY A 140 -15.96 5.96 17.08
CA GLY A 140 -16.71 7.16 17.43
C GLY A 140 -17.73 6.94 18.54
N GLY A 141 -17.58 7.72 19.61
CA GLY A 141 -18.55 7.75 20.70
C GLY A 141 -18.94 9.17 21.08
N LYS A 142 -20.00 9.31 21.86
CA LYS A 142 -20.37 10.59 22.46
C LYS A 142 -21.09 10.42 23.79
N GLY A 143 -20.68 11.18 24.79
CA GLY A 143 -21.38 11.31 26.06
C GLY A 143 -22.34 12.49 26.00
N VAL A 144 -23.55 12.32 26.51
CA VAL A 144 -24.49 13.43 26.70
C VAL A 144 -25.07 13.35 28.10
N LEU A 145 -24.96 14.47 28.83
CA LEU A 145 -25.55 14.70 30.13
C LEU A 145 -26.49 15.90 30.02
N PRO A 146 -27.80 15.67 29.79
CA PRO A 146 -28.76 16.75 29.64
C PRO A 146 -28.92 17.54 30.92
N VAL A 147 -28.87 18.87 30.80
CA VAL A 147 -29.21 19.80 31.89
C VAL A 147 -30.73 19.89 31.95
N THR A 148 -31.30 19.19 32.92
CA THR A 148 -32.73 19.27 33.27
C THR A 148 -33.00 20.51 34.11
N LEU A 149 -34.27 20.90 34.26
CA LEU A 149 -34.62 22.09 35.06
C LEU A 149 -34.04 22.06 36.50
N PRO A 150 -34.03 20.93 37.22
CA PRO A 150 -33.41 20.85 38.55
C PRO A 150 -31.89 21.01 38.53
N LEU A 151 -31.21 20.65 37.43
CA LEU A 151 -29.76 20.77 37.27
C LEU A 151 -29.32 22.15 36.76
N ALA A 152 -30.25 23.01 36.36
CA ALA A 152 -29.95 24.37 35.92
C ALA A 152 -29.61 25.34 37.09
N ARG A 153 -29.38 24.81 38.30
CA ARG A 153 -29.05 25.60 39.50
C ARG A 153 -27.56 25.96 39.57
N PRO A 154 -27.19 27.08 40.21
CA PRO A 154 -25.79 27.49 40.35
C PRO A 154 -24.86 26.40 40.93
N GLU A 155 -25.35 25.61 41.89
CA GLU A 155 -24.59 24.50 42.51
C GLU A 155 -24.10 23.42 41.50
N TYR A 156 -24.78 23.27 40.35
CA TYR A 156 -24.39 22.34 39.29
C TYR A 156 -23.74 23.04 38.08
N MET A 157 -24.07 24.32 37.85
CA MET A 157 -23.62 25.08 36.68
C MET A 157 -22.30 25.83 36.92
N GLU A 158 -22.05 26.29 38.15
CA GLU A 158 -20.80 26.93 38.51
C GLU A 158 -19.67 25.89 38.57
N LYS A 159 -18.51 26.28 38.05
CA LYS A 159 -17.29 25.45 38.08
C LYS A 159 -16.86 25.25 39.54
N ASP A 160 -16.24 24.11 39.83
CA ASP A 160 -15.62 23.78 41.12
C ASP A 160 -16.56 23.56 42.32
N ARG A 161 -17.88 23.53 42.10
CA ARG A 161 -18.86 23.22 43.16
C ARG A 161 -18.87 21.72 43.52
N PRO A 162 -19.03 21.35 44.82
CA PRO A 162 -19.09 19.96 45.25
C PRO A 162 -20.23 19.15 44.61
N GLU A 163 -21.39 19.75 44.39
CA GLU A 163 -22.56 19.11 43.79
C GLU A 163 -22.31 18.76 42.32
N ARG A 164 -21.73 19.70 41.57
CA ARG A 164 -21.22 19.46 40.21
C ARG A 164 -20.23 18.29 40.18
N ARG A 165 -19.24 18.29 41.08
CA ARG A 165 -18.25 17.21 41.18
C ARG A 165 -18.92 15.84 41.40
N ARG A 166 -19.88 15.74 42.34
CA ARG A 166 -20.61 14.50 42.63
C ARG A 166 -21.40 13.99 41.42
N LEU A 167 -21.98 14.89 40.62
CA LEU A 167 -22.67 14.56 39.38
C LEU A 167 -21.72 13.91 38.35
N PHE A 168 -20.51 14.46 38.16
CA PHE A 168 -19.52 13.89 37.25
C PHE A 168 -18.90 12.59 37.78
N GLU A 169 -18.77 12.44 39.11
CA GLU A 169 -18.43 11.15 39.72
C GLU A 169 -19.52 10.09 39.43
N ALA A 170 -20.80 10.45 39.51
CA ALA A 170 -21.91 9.56 39.13
C ALA A 170 -21.85 9.16 37.65
N TYR A 171 -21.54 10.10 36.77
CA TYR A 171 -21.31 9.80 35.35
C TYR A 171 -20.12 8.85 35.16
N GLY A 172 -19.02 9.02 35.91
CA GLY A 172 -17.86 8.12 35.89
C GLY A 172 -18.19 6.69 36.30
N ARG A 173 -19.05 6.49 37.32
CA ARG A 173 -19.58 5.16 37.67
C ARG A 173 -20.43 4.56 36.55
N PHE A 174 -21.17 5.39 35.82
CA PHE A 174 -21.90 4.93 34.63
C PHE A 174 -20.96 4.49 33.51
N VAL A 175 -19.94 5.27 33.17
CA VAL A 175 -18.93 4.89 32.17
C VAL A 175 -18.18 3.60 32.58
N ALA A 176 -17.85 3.45 33.87
CA ALA A 176 -17.28 2.19 34.39
C ALA A 176 -18.19 0.99 34.12
N SER A 177 -19.50 1.15 34.30
CA SER A 177 -20.48 0.06 34.17
C SER A 177 -20.65 -0.47 32.74
N ILE A 178 -20.27 0.31 31.73
CA ILE A 178 -20.28 -0.12 30.32
C ILE A 178 -18.92 -0.69 29.86
N GLY A 179 -18.01 -0.98 30.80
CA GLY A 179 -16.87 -1.87 30.58
C GLY A 179 -15.80 -1.37 29.62
N GLY A 180 -15.75 -0.06 29.35
CA GLY A 180 -14.77 0.55 28.46
C GLY A 180 -15.13 0.49 26.97
N ILE A 181 -16.41 0.28 26.63
CA ILE A 181 -16.89 0.43 25.24
C ILE A 181 -16.72 1.88 24.77
N TYR A 182 -16.92 2.85 25.69
CA TYR A 182 -16.82 4.28 25.46
C TYR A 182 -15.81 4.93 26.41
N TYR A 183 -14.95 5.77 25.84
CA TYR A 183 -13.98 6.62 26.52
C TYR A 183 -14.43 8.07 26.36
N THR A 184 -14.56 8.76 27.49
CA THR A 184 -15.07 10.12 27.51
C THR A 184 -13.96 11.16 27.56
N ALA A 185 -14.21 12.33 26.99
CA ALA A 185 -13.30 13.48 26.99
C ALA A 185 -14.07 14.79 27.30
N GLU A 186 -13.38 15.93 27.27
CA GLU A 186 -14.01 17.25 27.38
C GLU A 186 -14.85 17.59 26.13
N ASP A 187 -15.99 18.27 26.36
CA ASP A 187 -16.80 18.95 25.35
C ASP A 187 -17.54 20.15 25.97
N ILE A 188 -18.36 20.82 25.17
CA ILE A 188 -19.24 21.92 25.56
C ILE A 188 -19.94 21.65 26.91
N GLY A 189 -19.71 22.58 27.83
CA GLY A 189 -20.31 22.58 29.17
C GLY A 189 -19.54 21.75 30.20
N THR A 190 -18.43 21.13 29.82
CA THR A 190 -17.50 20.45 30.73
C THR A 190 -16.13 21.13 30.74
N ASN A 191 -15.29 20.78 31.71
CA ASN A 191 -13.91 21.23 31.82
C ASN A 191 -13.03 20.09 32.34
N THR A 192 -11.70 20.24 32.25
CA THR A 192 -10.74 19.22 32.71
C THR A 192 -10.89 18.81 34.18
N GLY A 193 -11.37 19.70 35.06
CA GLY A 193 -11.70 19.38 36.46
C GLY A 193 -12.89 18.41 36.59
N ASP A 194 -13.92 18.59 35.76
CA ASP A 194 -15.04 17.65 35.67
C ASP A 194 -14.54 16.26 35.22
N LEU A 195 -13.64 16.22 34.22
CA LEU A 195 -13.08 14.97 33.71
C LEU A 195 -12.14 14.30 34.72
N ALA A 196 -11.48 15.05 35.58
CA ALA A 196 -10.75 14.49 36.73
C ALA A 196 -11.69 13.80 37.72
N ALA A 197 -12.89 14.36 37.95
CA ALA A 197 -13.91 13.73 38.80
C ALA A 197 -14.44 12.42 38.17
N VAL A 198 -14.64 12.41 36.85
CA VAL A 198 -14.99 11.19 36.09
C VAL A 198 -13.88 10.14 36.20
N LEU A 199 -12.62 10.53 35.94
CA LEU A 199 -11.44 9.66 36.01
C LEU A 199 -11.28 9.02 37.40
N GLY A 200 -11.57 9.76 38.48
CA GLY A 200 -11.51 9.25 39.85
C GLY A 200 -12.42 8.03 40.10
N GLN A 201 -13.40 7.79 39.23
CA GLN A 201 -14.33 6.66 39.32
C GLN A 201 -14.05 5.58 38.26
N ASN A 202 -13.27 5.88 37.22
CA ASN A 202 -13.02 4.94 36.11
C ASN A 202 -11.79 5.31 35.27
N ARG A 203 -11.18 4.31 34.60
CA ARG A 203 -10.00 4.50 33.73
C ARG A 203 -10.31 4.83 32.26
N PHE A 204 -11.58 5.01 31.89
CA PHE A 204 -12.05 5.18 30.51
C PHE A 204 -12.31 6.67 30.21
N THR A 205 -11.35 7.53 30.55
CA THR A 205 -11.46 8.99 30.46
C THR A 205 -10.16 9.59 29.96
N THR A 206 -10.26 10.58 29.07
CA THR A 206 -9.15 11.37 28.51
C THR A 206 -9.47 12.87 28.62
N CYS A 207 -8.58 13.74 28.17
CA CYS A 207 -8.67 15.20 28.30
C CYS A 207 -8.69 15.62 29.77
N ILE A 208 -7.76 15.06 30.55
CA ILE A 208 -7.64 15.29 31.99
C ILE A 208 -6.60 16.41 32.28
N PRO A 209 -6.55 16.98 33.49
CA PRO A 209 -5.59 18.03 33.80
C PRO A 209 -4.14 17.56 33.63
N PRO A 210 -3.19 18.42 33.22
CA PRO A 210 -1.77 18.07 33.13
C PRO A 210 -1.17 17.54 34.43
N ALA A 211 -1.66 18.02 35.59
CA ALA A 211 -1.27 17.51 36.91
C ALA A 211 -1.61 16.02 37.12
N CYS A 212 -2.49 15.45 36.30
CA CYS A 212 -2.86 14.03 36.28
C CYS A 212 -2.29 13.27 35.06
N GLY A 213 -1.38 13.89 34.29
CA GLY A 213 -0.77 13.29 33.09
C GLY A 213 -1.57 13.48 31.80
N GLY A 214 -2.51 14.43 31.75
CA GLY A 214 -3.33 14.71 30.56
C GLY A 214 -2.77 15.81 29.64
N SER A 215 -3.47 16.03 28.52
CA SER A 215 -3.00 16.76 27.34
C SER A 215 -3.15 18.28 27.40
N GLY A 216 -3.80 18.83 28.43
CA GLY A 216 -4.01 20.28 28.56
C GLY A 216 -4.85 20.89 27.41
N ASN A 217 -4.57 22.16 27.08
CA ASN A 217 -5.35 22.93 26.11
C ASN A 217 -4.99 22.60 24.64
N PRO A 218 -5.92 22.05 23.83
CA PRO A 218 -5.62 21.65 22.46
C PRO A 218 -5.65 22.79 21.43
N SER A 219 -5.95 24.02 21.86
CA SER A 219 -6.26 25.12 20.94
C SER A 219 -5.10 25.56 20.03
N PRO A 220 -3.83 25.64 20.49
CA PRO A 220 -2.70 25.97 19.63
C PRO A 220 -2.52 24.99 18.48
N PHE A 221 -2.53 23.67 18.75
CA PHE A 221 -2.43 22.65 17.71
C PHE A 221 -3.60 22.71 16.72
N THR A 222 -4.80 23.04 17.21
CA THR A 222 -5.97 23.19 16.35
C THR A 222 -5.83 24.39 15.42
N ALA A 223 -5.30 25.51 15.92
CA ALA A 223 -5.04 26.69 15.10
C ALA A 223 -4.01 26.38 14.00
N HIS A 224 -2.92 25.73 14.38
CA HIS A 224 -1.89 25.29 13.44
C HIS A 224 -2.44 24.30 12.41
N GLY A 225 -3.26 23.33 12.83
CA GLY A 225 -3.95 22.42 11.91
C GLY A 225 -4.81 23.16 10.87
N VAL A 226 -5.54 24.19 11.29
CA VAL A 226 -6.30 25.05 10.37
C VAL A 226 -5.38 25.84 9.44
N TYR A 227 -4.27 26.38 9.93
CA TYR A 227 -3.26 27.04 9.12
C TYR A 227 -2.69 26.10 8.03
N ARG A 228 -2.28 24.87 8.41
CA ARG A 228 -1.79 23.85 7.46
C ARG A 228 -2.86 23.42 6.45
N ALA A 229 -4.14 23.36 6.85
CA ALA A 229 -5.25 23.12 5.94
C ALA A 229 -5.44 24.27 4.93
N MET A 230 -5.30 25.53 5.37
CA MET A 230 -5.37 26.70 4.50
C MET A 230 -4.25 26.67 3.46
N GLN A 231 -3.01 26.39 3.87
CA GLN A 231 -1.87 26.25 2.96
C GLN A 231 -2.10 25.18 1.89
N ALA A 232 -2.55 24.00 2.31
CA ALA A 232 -2.89 22.91 1.39
C ALA A 232 -3.99 23.28 0.39
N ALA A 233 -5.06 23.90 0.87
CA ALA A 233 -6.15 24.32 0.02
C ALA A 233 -5.76 25.47 -0.92
N TRP A 234 -4.88 26.38 -0.47
CA TRP A 234 -4.33 27.44 -1.30
C TRP A 234 -3.46 26.86 -2.41
N ASN A 235 -2.53 25.95 -2.10
CA ASN A 235 -1.73 25.24 -3.09
C ASN A 235 -2.59 24.50 -4.12
N PHE A 236 -3.66 23.85 -3.67
CA PHE A 236 -4.60 23.20 -4.59
C PHE A 236 -5.26 24.18 -5.58
N LEU A 237 -5.49 25.43 -5.18
CA LEU A 237 -6.13 26.46 -6.00
C LEU A 237 -5.15 27.26 -6.86
N THR A 238 -3.93 27.49 -6.40
CA THR A 238 -2.99 28.45 -7.00
C THR A 238 -1.67 27.83 -7.44
N GLY A 239 -1.34 26.63 -6.97
CA GLY A 239 -0.04 25.96 -7.16
C GLY A 239 1.06 26.40 -6.18
N SER A 240 0.74 27.22 -5.18
CA SER A 240 1.65 27.67 -4.12
C SER A 240 1.00 27.58 -2.74
N ASP A 241 1.73 27.15 -1.71
CA ASP A 241 1.31 27.16 -0.30
C ASP A 241 1.81 28.38 0.50
N ASP A 242 2.46 29.33 -0.19
CA ASP A 242 2.81 30.63 0.39
C ASP A 242 1.55 31.47 0.62
N LEU A 243 1.33 31.84 1.88
CA LEU A 243 0.21 32.70 2.32
C LEU A 243 0.61 34.18 2.44
N SER A 244 1.86 34.53 2.12
CA SER A 244 2.31 35.92 2.11
C SER A 244 1.46 36.78 1.17
N GLY A 245 0.91 37.87 1.72
CA GLY A 245 0.03 38.79 0.99
C GLY A 245 -1.40 38.28 0.75
N VAL A 246 -1.74 37.04 1.12
CA VAL A 246 -3.10 36.50 1.01
C VAL A 246 -4.03 37.22 1.97
N ARG A 247 -5.23 37.60 1.51
CA ARG A 247 -6.23 38.28 2.34
C ARG A 247 -7.10 37.26 3.05
N VAL A 248 -7.14 37.29 4.38
CA VAL A 248 -7.87 36.32 5.19
C VAL A 248 -8.83 37.03 6.14
N ALA A 249 -10.10 36.64 6.13
CA ALA A 249 -11.10 37.08 7.09
C ALA A 249 -11.36 35.99 8.14
N VAL A 250 -10.99 36.22 9.40
CA VAL A 250 -11.15 35.29 10.52
C VAL A 250 -12.32 35.70 11.40
N GLN A 251 -13.38 34.88 11.43
CA GLN A 251 -14.54 35.10 12.27
C GLN A 251 -14.38 34.39 13.61
N GLY A 252 -14.05 35.14 14.66
CA GLY A 252 -13.74 34.65 15.99
C GLY A 252 -12.25 34.75 16.29
N ALA A 253 -11.92 35.44 17.38
CA ALA A 253 -10.57 35.68 17.89
C ALA A 253 -10.34 35.00 19.26
N GLY A 254 -11.16 33.99 19.57
CA GLY A 254 -11.07 33.18 20.79
C GLY A 254 -9.88 32.20 20.79
N HIS A 255 -10.03 31.08 21.51
CA HIS A 255 -8.91 30.17 21.80
C HIS A 255 -8.19 29.60 20.58
N VAL A 256 -8.90 29.36 19.46
CA VAL A 256 -8.31 28.87 18.21
C VAL A 256 -8.07 30.01 17.22
N GLY A 257 -9.03 30.93 17.11
CA GLY A 257 -8.95 32.05 16.16
C GLY A 257 -7.80 33.02 16.44
N GLY A 258 -7.54 33.35 17.72
CA GLY A 258 -6.43 34.22 18.11
C GLY A 258 -5.05 33.66 17.70
N PRO A 259 -4.68 32.42 18.06
CA PRO A 259 -3.44 31.80 17.59
C PRO A 259 -3.36 31.68 16.06
N LEU A 260 -4.47 31.37 15.37
CA LEU A 260 -4.50 31.34 13.91
C LEU A 260 -4.19 32.72 13.29
N ILE A 261 -4.73 33.80 13.88
CA ILE A 261 -4.44 35.17 13.44
C ILE A 261 -2.94 35.49 13.59
N ARG A 262 -2.30 35.04 14.67
CA ARG A 262 -0.84 35.22 14.88
C ARG A 262 -0.02 34.49 13.82
N GLU A 263 -0.30 33.20 13.60
CA GLU A 263 0.42 32.40 12.58
C GLU A 263 0.24 32.99 11.16
N LEU A 264 -0.96 33.49 10.84
CA LEU A 264 -1.23 34.15 9.56
C LEU A 264 -0.47 35.47 9.42
N ASP A 265 -0.42 36.28 10.48
CA ASP A 265 0.34 37.54 10.48
C ASP A 265 1.85 37.27 10.33
N GLU A 266 2.39 36.30 11.07
CA GLU A 266 3.78 35.85 10.96
C GLU A 266 4.14 35.37 9.54
N ALA A 267 3.22 34.66 8.88
CA ALA A 267 3.35 34.24 7.49
C ALA A 267 3.21 35.39 6.46
N GLY A 268 2.92 36.61 6.91
CA GLY A 268 2.79 37.80 6.05
C GLY A 268 1.42 37.95 5.37
N ALA A 269 0.40 37.22 5.83
CA ALA A 269 -0.97 37.38 5.34
C ALA A 269 -1.59 38.71 5.81
N ARG A 270 -2.56 39.23 5.05
CA ARG A 270 -3.35 40.40 5.46
C ARG A 270 -4.62 39.92 6.13
N VAL A 271 -4.74 40.14 7.45
CA VAL A 271 -5.82 39.56 8.24
C VAL A 271 -6.85 40.60 8.64
N TRP A 272 -8.13 40.29 8.38
CA TRP A 272 -9.28 40.96 8.98
C TRP A 272 -9.92 40.01 9.98
N PHE A 273 -10.33 40.50 11.14
CA PHE A 273 -10.94 39.63 12.14
C PHE A 273 -12.08 40.30 12.90
N THR A 274 -12.91 39.49 13.53
CA THR A 274 -13.99 39.97 14.40
C THR A 274 -14.20 39.04 15.59
N ASP A 275 -14.68 39.56 16.71
CA ASP A 275 -15.11 38.79 17.87
C ASP A 275 -16.28 39.52 18.55
N VAL A 276 -17.03 38.83 19.40
CA VAL A 276 -18.07 39.44 20.25
C VAL A 276 -17.46 40.08 21.50
N ASP A 277 -16.28 39.62 21.91
CA ASP A 277 -15.54 40.15 23.05
C ASP A 277 -14.65 41.33 22.63
N VAL A 278 -15.10 42.54 22.99
CA VAL A 278 -14.40 43.80 22.71
C VAL A 278 -12.99 43.82 23.32
N LYS A 279 -12.78 43.13 24.46
CA LYS A 279 -11.48 43.08 25.12
C LYS A 279 -10.47 42.30 24.28
N ARG A 280 -10.87 41.14 23.74
CA ARG A 280 -10.00 40.34 22.85
C ARG A 280 -9.64 41.08 21.57
N ILE A 281 -10.59 41.84 21.02
CA ILE A 281 -10.33 42.72 19.87
C ILE A 281 -9.23 43.72 20.22
N ALA A 282 -9.37 44.43 21.34
CA ALA A 282 -8.39 45.43 21.75
C ALA A 282 -7.00 44.82 22.02
N GLU A 283 -6.94 43.65 22.68
CA GLU A 283 -5.69 42.93 22.96
C GLU A 283 -4.97 42.50 21.67
N LEU A 284 -5.67 41.84 20.74
CA LEU A 284 -5.08 41.39 19.46
C LEU A 284 -4.71 42.55 18.52
N SER A 285 -5.51 43.62 18.47
CA SER A 285 -5.17 44.79 17.66
C SER A 285 -3.98 45.56 18.21
N ALA A 286 -3.73 45.53 19.52
CA ALA A 286 -2.53 46.09 20.12
C ALA A 286 -1.29 45.22 19.85
N GLU A 287 -1.46 43.90 19.87
CA GLU A 287 -0.39 42.92 19.62
C GLU A 287 0.03 42.88 18.14
N LEU A 288 -0.92 42.92 17.20
CA LEU A 288 -0.70 42.73 15.77
C LEU A 288 -1.23 43.95 14.97
N PRO A 289 -0.43 45.01 14.79
CA PRO A 289 -0.89 46.25 14.14
C PRO A 289 -1.35 46.10 12.69
N ARG A 290 -0.96 45.00 12.01
CA ARG A 290 -1.38 44.71 10.63
C ARG A 290 -2.74 44.01 10.53
N ALA A 291 -3.23 43.42 11.62
CA ALA A 291 -4.52 42.74 11.67
C ALA A 291 -5.65 43.75 11.95
N VAL A 292 -6.65 43.80 11.07
CA VAL A 292 -7.71 44.82 11.11
C VAL A 292 -9.00 44.25 11.70
N ALA A 293 -9.46 44.81 12.82
CA ALA A 293 -10.75 44.46 13.40
C ALA A 293 -11.92 45.03 12.59
N VAL A 294 -12.96 44.23 12.37
CA VAL A 294 -14.20 44.62 11.67
C VAL A 294 -15.44 44.28 12.47
N LEU A 295 -16.57 44.90 12.12
CA LEU A 295 -17.86 44.58 12.73
C LEU A 295 -18.30 43.14 12.38
N PRO A 296 -18.95 42.41 13.31
CA PRO A 296 -19.28 41.00 13.13
C PRO A 296 -20.08 40.65 11.86
N ASP A 297 -21.00 41.51 11.43
CA ASP A 297 -21.79 41.26 10.21
C ASP A 297 -21.05 41.69 8.93
N SER A 298 -20.20 42.72 9.01
CA SER A 298 -19.44 43.21 7.86
C SER A 298 -18.38 42.22 7.36
N ILE A 299 -18.00 41.23 8.18
CA ILE A 299 -16.98 40.24 7.82
C ILE A 299 -17.36 39.41 6.59
N TYR A 300 -18.65 39.22 6.31
CA TYR A 300 -19.13 38.43 5.17
C TYR A 300 -18.98 39.16 3.83
N ASP A 301 -18.92 40.49 3.82
CA ASP A 301 -18.92 41.31 2.61
C ASP A 301 -17.50 41.74 2.16
N LEU A 302 -16.48 41.36 2.92
CA LEU A 302 -15.09 41.71 2.65
C LEU A 302 -14.56 41.05 1.37
N GLU A 303 -13.75 41.78 0.62
CA GLU A 303 -13.00 41.25 -0.53
C GLU A 303 -11.69 40.61 -0.05
N VAL A 304 -11.79 39.32 0.26
CA VAL A 304 -10.69 38.50 0.79
C VAL A 304 -10.54 37.24 -0.03
N ASP A 305 -9.39 36.59 0.07
CA ASP A 305 -9.13 35.35 -0.65
C ASP A 305 -9.63 34.13 0.13
N VAL A 306 -9.56 34.19 1.47
CA VAL A 306 -9.98 33.13 2.40
C VAL A 306 -10.94 33.66 3.46
N PHE A 307 -12.04 32.94 3.71
CA PHE A 307 -12.93 33.15 4.85
C PHE A 307 -12.79 32.00 5.87
N ALA A 308 -12.51 32.33 7.12
CA ALA A 308 -12.14 31.40 8.17
C ALA A 308 -13.09 31.50 9.38
N PRO A 309 -14.19 30.72 9.40
CA PRO A 309 -15.08 30.69 10.55
C PRO A 309 -14.47 29.89 11.71
N CYS A 310 -14.19 30.56 12.82
CA CYS A 310 -13.54 30.00 14.01
C CYS A 310 -14.35 30.16 15.31
N ALA A 311 -15.49 30.86 15.28
CA ALA A 311 -16.36 31.10 16.45
C ALA A 311 -17.54 30.12 16.53
N VAL A 312 -18.47 30.18 15.59
CA VAL A 312 -19.77 29.48 15.65
C VAL A 312 -19.99 28.67 14.37
N GLY A 313 -20.60 27.49 14.51
CA GLY A 313 -21.03 26.68 13.37
C GLY A 313 -22.26 27.25 12.65
N ALA A 314 -22.66 26.61 11.54
CA ALA A 314 -23.82 26.96 10.71
C ALA A 314 -23.82 28.40 10.18
N VAL A 315 -22.63 29.00 10.05
CA VAL A 315 -22.43 30.37 9.55
C VAL A 315 -22.37 30.43 8.03
N VAL A 316 -22.02 29.33 7.35
CA VAL A 316 -22.08 29.22 5.90
C VAL A 316 -23.42 28.62 5.51
N SER A 317 -24.25 29.43 4.85
CA SER A 317 -25.67 29.16 4.62
C SER A 317 -26.15 29.82 3.33
N ALA A 318 -27.36 29.47 2.87
CA ALA A 318 -28.00 30.11 1.73
C ALA A 318 -28.06 31.66 1.82
N GLN A 319 -28.04 32.25 3.03
CA GLN A 319 -28.06 33.70 3.23
C GLN A 319 -26.65 34.33 3.19
N THR A 320 -25.63 33.62 3.67
CA THR A 320 -24.27 34.16 3.80
C THR A 320 -23.41 33.84 2.59
N ILE A 321 -23.57 32.67 1.98
CA ILE A 321 -22.85 32.27 0.75
C ILE A 321 -22.94 33.36 -0.33
N PRO A 322 -24.10 34.01 -0.57
CA PRO A 322 -24.23 35.10 -1.53
C PRO A 322 -23.34 36.33 -1.27
N ARG A 323 -23.02 36.60 -0.02
CA ARG A 323 -22.22 37.76 0.42
C ARG A 323 -20.73 37.51 0.32
N LEU A 324 -20.30 36.26 0.53
CA LEU A 324 -18.88 35.87 0.52
C LEU A 324 -18.22 36.18 -0.84
N LYS A 325 -17.18 37.01 -0.81
CA LYS A 325 -16.32 37.34 -1.96
C LYS A 325 -14.94 36.69 -1.83
N CYS A 326 -14.90 35.39 -1.57
CA CYS A 326 -13.67 34.62 -1.37
C CYS A 326 -13.54 33.42 -2.31
N ARG A 327 -12.35 32.83 -2.37
CA ARG A 327 -12.06 31.63 -3.16
C ARG A 327 -12.06 30.37 -2.30
N LEU A 328 -11.84 30.52 -0.99
CA LEU A 328 -11.69 29.42 -0.05
C LEU A 328 -12.46 29.71 1.25
N VAL A 329 -13.16 28.68 1.75
CA VAL A 329 -13.68 28.62 3.12
C VAL A 329 -12.94 27.51 3.87
N CYS A 330 -12.20 27.87 4.91
CA CYS A 330 -11.43 26.95 5.75
C CYS A 330 -11.33 27.54 7.17
N GLY A 331 -11.90 26.88 8.18
CA GLY A 331 -11.95 27.42 9.53
C GLY A 331 -12.13 26.37 10.62
N ALA A 332 -12.02 26.79 11.87
CA ALA A 332 -12.04 25.92 13.02
C ALA A 332 -13.43 25.64 13.61
N ALA A 333 -14.49 26.33 13.18
CA ALA A 333 -15.82 26.14 13.78
C ALA A 333 -16.33 24.71 13.51
N ASN A 334 -16.90 24.05 14.52
CA ASN A 334 -17.54 22.75 14.28
C ASN A 334 -18.85 22.95 13.50
N ASN A 335 -19.12 22.09 12.52
CA ASN A 335 -20.30 22.13 11.66
C ASN A 335 -20.47 23.49 10.95
N ILE A 336 -19.48 23.94 10.16
CA ILE A 336 -19.48 25.25 9.47
C ILE A 336 -20.72 25.46 8.59
N LEU A 337 -21.12 24.42 7.87
CA LEU A 337 -22.28 24.44 6.97
C LEU A 337 -23.57 24.31 7.78
N ARG A 338 -24.59 25.12 7.44
CA ARG A 338 -25.92 25.01 8.06
C ARG A 338 -26.67 23.79 7.58
N GLU A 339 -26.61 23.53 6.28
CA GLU A 339 -27.22 22.40 5.60
C GLU A 339 -26.18 21.66 4.76
N THR A 340 -26.39 20.37 4.50
CA THR A 340 -25.54 19.61 3.57
C THR A 340 -25.57 20.19 2.15
N ALA A 341 -26.70 20.80 1.75
CA ALA A 341 -26.86 21.47 0.46
C ALA A 341 -25.97 22.72 0.32
N ASP A 342 -25.51 23.32 1.41
CA ASP A 342 -24.62 24.48 1.36
C ASP A 342 -23.24 24.13 0.77
N ALA A 343 -22.81 22.86 0.85
CA ALA A 343 -21.60 22.39 0.19
C ALA A 343 -21.70 22.49 -1.34
N GLU A 344 -22.88 22.23 -1.90
CA GLU A 344 -23.14 22.36 -3.33
C GLU A 344 -23.24 23.83 -3.74
N ARG A 345 -23.90 24.66 -2.93
CA ARG A 345 -23.99 26.12 -3.16
C ARG A 345 -22.61 26.78 -3.22
N LEU A 346 -21.66 26.35 -2.37
CA LEU A 346 -20.26 26.80 -2.45
C LEU A 346 -19.58 26.36 -3.75
N ARG A 347 -19.77 25.09 -4.15
CA ARG A 347 -19.21 24.52 -5.39
C ARG A 347 -19.74 25.25 -6.63
N GLU A 348 -21.03 25.55 -6.68
CA GLU A 348 -21.68 26.31 -7.76
C GLU A 348 -21.10 27.72 -7.92
N ARG A 349 -20.67 28.34 -6.81
CA ARG A 349 -19.95 29.63 -6.83
C ARG A 349 -18.45 29.52 -7.11
N GLY A 350 -17.92 28.31 -7.27
CA GLY A 350 -16.47 28.09 -7.42
C GLY A 350 -15.67 28.37 -6.16
N ILE A 351 -16.30 28.36 -4.98
CA ILE A 351 -15.63 28.54 -3.69
C ILE A 351 -15.22 27.16 -3.16
N ALA A 352 -13.91 26.96 -2.97
CA ALA A 352 -13.41 25.73 -2.36
C ALA A 352 -13.77 25.70 -0.87
N PHE A 353 -14.05 24.51 -0.35
CA PHE A 353 -14.42 24.30 1.04
C PHE A 353 -13.55 23.19 1.64
N VAL A 354 -12.98 23.44 2.81
CA VAL A 354 -12.33 22.40 3.62
C VAL A 354 -13.27 22.02 4.77
N PRO A 355 -13.75 20.76 4.85
CA PRO A 355 -14.61 20.33 5.93
C PRO A 355 -13.96 20.51 7.31
N ASP A 356 -14.75 20.93 8.29
CA ASP A 356 -14.27 21.27 9.63
C ASP A 356 -13.58 20.09 10.33
N TYR A 357 -14.10 18.87 10.19
CA TYR A 357 -13.47 17.71 10.83
C TYR A 357 -12.17 17.24 10.14
N VAL A 358 -11.75 17.87 9.03
CA VAL A 358 -10.43 17.71 8.43
C VAL A 358 -9.42 18.64 9.10
N CYS A 359 -9.76 19.93 9.25
CA CYS A 359 -8.86 20.96 9.76
C CYS A 359 -8.95 21.14 11.29
N ASN A 360 -10.16 21.07 11.87
CA ASN A 360 -10.45 21.08 13.30
C ASN A 360 -10.55 19.65 13.86
N ARG A 361 -9.42 18.92 13.81
CA ARG A 361 -9.30 17.57 14.40
C ARG A 361 -8.35 17.48 15.58
N MET A 362 -7.51 18.49 15.80
CA MET A 362 -6.45 18.40 16.79
C MET A 362 -6.95 18.32 18.23
N GLY A 363 -8.16 18.80 18.53
CA GLY A 363 -8.80 18.59 19.83
C GLY A 363 -8.88 17.12 20.25
N ILE A 364 -9.29 16.23 19.35
CA ILE A 364 -9.33 14.80 19.67
C ILE A 364 -7.95 14.16 19.56
N THR A 365 -7.13 14.56 18.59
CA THR A 365 -5.75 14.07 18.46
C THR A 365 -4.92 14.33 19.71
N ASN A 366 -5.07 15.52 20.32
CA ASN A 366 -4.36 15.93 21.54
C ASN A 366 -4.62 14.97 22.71
N CYS A 367 -5.87 14.54 22.89
CA CYS A 367 -6.25 13.68 24.02
C CYS A 367 -6.33 12.18 23.66
N ALA A 368 -6.22 11.80 22.38
CA ALA A 368 -6.33 10.42 21.93
C ALA A 368 -5.21 9.51 22.45
N ASP A 369 -4.01 10.05 22.64
CA ASP A 369 -2.83 9.30 23.06
C ASP A 369 -2.53 9.39 24.57
N GLU A 370 -3.30 10.15 25.36
CA GLU A 370 -3.15 10.19 26.83
C GLU A 370 -3.15 8.79 27.46
N TRP A 371 -3.91 7.86 26.91
CA TRP A 371 -3.97 6.47 27.39
C TRP A 371 -2.64 5.69 27.23
N ARG A 372 -1.72 6.18 26.39
CA ARG A 372 -0.41 5.59 26.10
C ARG A 372 0.75 6.37 26.75
N GLY A 373 0.44 7.46 27.45
CA GLY A 373 1.40 8.50 27.83
C GLY A 373 1.30 9.66 26.84
N TYR A 374 1.13 10.88 27.37
CA TYR A 374 1.02 12.09 26.56
C TYR A 374 2.40 12.66 26.22
N LEU A 375 2.65 12.88 24.93
CA LEU A 375 3.83 13.55 24.40
C LEU A 375 3.35 14.66 23.47
N GLU A 376 3.70 15.91 23.75
CA GLU A 376 3.21 17.08 23.02
C GLU A 376 3.72 17.08 21.57
N GLU A 377 4.96 16.63 21.36
CA GLU A 377 5.64 16.56 20.07
C GLU A 377 4.87 15.68 19.07
N ASP A 378 4.22 14.61 19.53
CA ASP A 378 3.40 13.74 18.67
C ASP A 378 2.19 14.49 18.10
N VAL A 379 1.63 15.42 18.87
CA VAL A 379 0.48 16.23 18.48
C VAL A 379 0.87 17.25 17.41
N TRP A 380 2.05 17.87 17.55
CA TRP A 380 2.61 18.76 16.51
C TRP A 380 2.87 18.00 15.20
N VAL A 381 3.48 16.82 15.27
CA VAL A 381 3.67 15.95 14.09
C VAL A 381 2.33 15.56 13.45
N ALA A 382 1.28 15.36 14.25
CA ALA A 382 -0.05 15.07 13.73
C ALA A 382 -0.76 16.30 13.13
N ALA A 383 -0.48 17.51 13.63
CA ALA A 383 -0.97 18.76 13.05
C ALA A 383 -0.40 18.96 11.64
N GLU A 384 0.87 18.64 11.43
CA GLU A 384 1.52 18.67 10.10
C GLU A 384 0.82 17.77 9.06
N LYS A 385 0.27 16.63 9.49
CA LYS A 385 -0.48 15.72 8.60
C LYS A 385 -1.79 16.33 8.07
N VAL A 386 -2.27 17.44 8.63
CA VAL A 386 -3.49 18.11 8.14
C VAL A 386 -3.30 18.62 6.71
N TYR A 387 -2.10 19.07 6.34
CA TYR A 387 -1.79 19.53 4.99
C TYR A 387 -2.02 18.42 3.93
N PRO A 388 -1.32 17.27 3.98
CA PRO A 388 -1.49 16.22 2.98
C PRO A 388 -2.90 15.61 2.99
N ASP A 389 -3.57 15.55 4.15
CA ASP A 389 -4.95 15.08 4.24
C ASP A 389 -5.96 16.02 3.58
N THR A 390 -5.77 17.33 3.75
CA THR A 390 -6.58 18.34 3.06
C THR A 390 -6.41 18.24 1.54
N LEU A 391 -5.17 18.11 1.06
CA LEU A 391 -4.91 17.85 -0.36
C LEU A 391 -5.55 16.55 -0.86
N ARG A 392 -5.50 15.47 -0.05
CA ARG A 392 -6.13 14.19 -0.40
C ARG A 392 -7.64 14.35 -0.57
N VAL A 393 -8.31 15.04 0.34
CA VAL A 393 -9.76 15.31 0.26
C VAL A 393 -10.09 16.14 -0.98
N LEU A 394 -9.38 17.25 -1.22
CA LEU A 394 -9.65 18.15 -2.35
C LEU A 394 -9.37 17.47 -3.71
N LYS A 395 -8.28 16.69 -3.82
CA LYS A 395 -7.97 15.90 -5.02
C LYS A 395 -9.00 14.80 -5.25
N HIS A 396 -9.46 14.11 -4.20
CA HIS A 396 -10.51 13.10 -4.30
C HIS A 396 -11.83 13.71 -4.77
N ALA A 397 -12.21 14.86 -4.20
CA ALA A 397 -13.39 15.63 -4.60
C ALA A 397 -13.35 16.03 -6.09
N ARG A 398 -12.21 16.55 -6.56
CA ARG A 398 -12.00 16.92 -7.97
C ARG A 398 -12.04 15.71 -8.91
N ASN A 399 -11.36 14.62 -8.55
CA ASN A 399 -11.27 13.42 -9.40
C ASN A 399 -12.62 12.71 -9.56
N LEU A 400 -13.46 12.72 -8.52
CA LEU A 400 -14.80 12.11 -8.53
C LEU A 400 -15.92 13.11 -8.88
N VAL A 401 -15.60 14.38 -9.07
CA VAL A 401 -16.56 15.46 -9.35
C VAL A 401 -17.66 15.56 -8.28
N VAL A 402 -17.26 15.50 -7.02
CA VAL A 402 -18.15 15.63 -5.84
C VAL A 402 -17.72 16.81 -4.96
N THR A 403 -18.54 17.19 -3.98
CA THR A 403 -18.14 18.23 -3.01
C THR A 403 -17.04 17.73 -2.08
N PRO A 404 -16.16 18.63 -1.57
CA PRO A 404 -15.18 18.28 -0.55
C PRO A 404 -15.79 17.61 0.68
N SER A 405 -17.00 18.02 1.10
CA SER A 405 -17.72 17.38 2.21
C SER A 405 -18.03 15.91 1.93
N ARG A 406 -18.52 15.60 0.72
CA ARG A 406 -18.80 14.21 0.32
C ARG A 406 -17.53 13.39 0.17
N ALA A 407 -16.47 13.97 -0.40
CA ALA A 407 -15.19 13.31 -0.52
C ALA A 407 -14.57 12.97 0.84
N ALA A 408 -14.63 13.89 1.80
CA ALA A 408 -14.16 13.66 3.17
C ALA A 408 -15.00 12.59 3.87
N ASP A 409 -16.33 12.59 3.69
CA ASP A 409 -17.21 11.54 4.20
C ASP A 409 -16.85 10.16 3.64
N GLU A 410 -16.67 10.04 2.33
CA GLU A 410 -16.31 8.77 1.68
C GLU A 410 -14.95 8.23 2.15
N LEU A 411 -13.95 9.10 2.27
CA LEU A 411 -12.62 8.73 2.78
C LEU A 411 -12.68 8.33 4.25
N ALA A 412 -13.44 9.07 5.06
CA ALA A 412 -13.60 8.79 6.48
C ALA A 412 -14.39 7.50 6.72
N ASP A 413 -15.45 7.24 5.97
CA ASP A 413 -16.26 6.02 6.08
C ASP A 413 -15.45 4.79 5.62
N ALA A 414 -14.64 4.92 4.57
CA ALA A 414 -13.71 3.87 4.15
C ALA A 414 -12.68 3.57 5.25
N ALA A 415 -12.05 4.60 5.83
CA ALA A 415 -11.11 4.42 6.93
C ALA A 415 -11.78 3.87 8.20
N ALA A 416 -13.01 4.28 8.52
CA ALA A 416 -13.79 3.81 9.67
C ALA A 416 -14.16 2.33 9.55
N SER A 417 -14.27 1.82 8.32
CA SER A 417 -14.56 0.40 8.08
C SER A 417 -13.41 -0.55 8.43
N GLU A 418 -12.20 -0.01 8.59
CA GLU A 418 -11.01 -0.76 8.96
C GLU A 418 -11.11 -1.25 10.41
N LEU A 419 -10.83 -2.54 10.62
CA LEU A 419 -10.73 -3.10 11.96
C LEU A 419 -9.41 -2.69 12.62
N HIS A 420 -9.48 -2.28 13.89
CA HIS A 420 -8.32 -1.97 14.72
C HIS A 420 -7.35 -3.16 14.65
N PRO A 421 -6.07 -2.95 14.33
CA PRO A 421 -5.12 -4.04 14.07
C PRO A 421 -4.93 -4.98 15.27
N LEU A 422 -4.85 -4.41 16.48
CA LEU A 422 -4.70 -5.15 17.75
C LEU A 422 -6.05 -5.52 18.40
N LEU A 423 -6.96 -4.57 18.57
CA LEU A 423 -8.20 -4.79 19.31
C LEU A 423 -9.28 -5.50 18.46
N GLY A 424 -9.16 -5.46 17.13
CA GLY A 424 -10.26 -5.80 16.22
C GLY A 424 -11.53 -5.08 16.63
N HIS A 425 -12.67 -5.76 16.50
CA HIS A 425 -13.97 -5.20 16.91
C HIS A 425 -14.23 -5.40 18.42
N ARG A 426 -13.33 -4.89 19.29
CA ARG A 426 -13.41 -5.14 20.74
C ARG A 426 -14.63 -4.49 21.38
N GLY A 427 -14.99 -3.27 20.97
CA GLY A 427 -16.15 -2.56 21.52
C GLY A 427 -17.43 -3.38 21.35
N ARG A 428 -17.64 -3.97 20.17
CA ARG A 428 -18.74 -4.91 19.93
C ARG A 428 -18.73 -6.10 20.88
N ARG A 429 -17.59 -6.79 21.03
CA ARG A 429 -17.49 -7.94 21.96
C ARG A 429 -17.80 -7.57 23.41
N LEU A 430 -17.43 -6.37 23.83
CA LEU A 430 -17.78 -5.85 25.16
C LEU A 430 -19.29 -5.59 25.28
N ALA A 431 -19.93 -5.04 24.24
CA ALA A 431 -21.39 -4.88 24.21
C ALA A 431 -22.10 -6.24 24.29
N ASP A 432 -21.65 -7.23 23.52
CA ASP A 432 -22.21 -8.59 23.55
C ASP A 432 -22.06 -9.24 24.94
N GLN A 433 -20.93 -9.02 25.62
CA GLN A 433 -20.71 -9.48 26.99
C GLN A 433 -21.67 -8.83 27.99
N LEU A 434 -21.96 -7.53 27.84
CA LEU A 434 -22.96 -6.84 28.67
C LEU A 434 -24.36 -7.42 28.47
N VAL A 435 -24.74 -7.77 27.23
CA VAL A 435 -26.01 -8.47 26.93
C VAL A 435 -26.04 -9.82 27.62
N ALA A 436 -24.98 -10.62 27.50
CA ALA A 436 -24.91 -11.95 28.10
C ALA A 436 -24.95 -11.91 29.63
N ALA A 437 -24.34 -10.90 30.27
CA ALA A 437 -24.39 -10.69 31.71
C ALA A 437 -25.80 -10.33 32.19
N ASN A 438 -26.50 -9.44 31.48
CA ASN A 438 -27.88 -9.07 31.82
C ASN A 438 -28.88 -10.22 31.58
N GLY A 439 -28.66 -11.06 30.55
CA GLY A 439 -29.46 -12.27 30.31
C GLY A 439 -29.37 -13.32 31.44
N ARG A 440 -28.28 -13.32 32.23
CA ARG A 440 -28.13 -14.18 33.41
C ARG A 440 -28.78 -13.61 34.68
N GLY A 441 -29.02 -12.30 34.73
CA GLY A 441 -29.71 -11.62 35.84
C GLY A 441 -31.23 -11.85 35.88
N ALA A 442 -31.86 -12.26 34.78
CA ALA A 442 -33.28 -12.60 34.72
C ALA A 442 -33.61 -14.01 35.29
N ARG A 443 -32.58 -14.78 35.71
CA ARG A 443 -32.73 -16.06 36.41
C ARG A 443 -31.94 -16.05 37.71
N GLN A 444 -32.31 -15.20 38.66
CA GLN A 444 -32.32 -15.45 40.10
C GLN A 444 -32.41 -14.11 40.82
N GLY A 445 -33.58 -13.82 41.38
CA GLY A 445 -33.66 -12.88 42.49
C GLY A 445 -32.88 -13.47 43.67
N ARG A 446 -31.84 -12.76 44.11
CA ARG A 446 -31.33 -12.81 45.48
C ARG A 446 -30.57 -11.50 45.75
N GLY A 447 -31.07 -10.76 46.74
CA GLY A 447 -30.55 -9.47 47.17
C GLY A 447 -29.12 -9.52 47.73
N PRO A 448 -28.57 -8.36 48.11
CA PRO A 448 -27.17 -8.22 48.46
C PRO A 448 -26.89 -8.94 49.78
N ARG A 449 -25.95 -9.89 49.76
CA ARG A 449 -25.31 -10.38 50.99
C ARG A 449 -23.91 -9.82 51.06
N THR A 450 -23.73 -8.93 52.03
CA THR A 450 -22.48 -8.71 52.74
C THR A 450 -21.91 -10.05 53.19
N ASP A 451 -20.62 -10.28 52.95
CA ASP A 451 -19.68 -10.69 54.00
C ASP A 451 -18.27 -10.87 53.44
N ALA A 452 -17.34 -10.23 54.14
CA ALA A 452 -15.92 -10.43 54.03
C ALA A 452 -15.58 -11.89 54.37
N GLY A 453 -14.78 -12.54 53.52
CA GLY A 453 -14.36 -13.91 53.74
C GLY A 453 -13.31 -14.34 52.74
N THR A 454 -12.05 -14.12 53.10
CA THR A 454 -10.85 -14.68 52.47
C THR A 454 -11.00 -16.18 52.20
N ARG A 455 -11.19 -16.56 50.93
CA ARG A 455 -10.95 -17.93 50.47
C ARG A 455 -10.14 -17.93 49.19
N LYS A 456 -8.92 -18.45 49.31
CA LYS A 456 -8.01 -18.85 48.24
C LYS A 456 -8.77 -19.66 47.19
N GLY A 457 -9.03 -19.05 46.03
CA GLY A 457 -9.56 -19.74 44.86
C GLY A 457 -8.48 -20.61 44.23
N ARG A 458 -8.67 -21.94 44.30
CA ARG A 458 -8.04 -22.86 43.36
C ARG A 458 -8.42 -22.41 41.95
N GLY A 459 -7.42 -22.14 41.12
CA GLY A 459 -7.60 -21.73 39.74
C GLY A 459 -8.51 -22.73 39.01
N ALA A 460 -9.63 -22.22 38.48
CA ALA A 460 -10.31 -22.91 37.41
C ALA A 460 -9.32 -22.95 36.23
N ALA A 461 -8.89 -24.16 35.87
CA ALA A 461 -8.08 -24.37 34.68
C ALA A 461 -8.82 -23.78 33.46
N PRO A 462 -8.12 -23.05 32.58
CA PRO A 462 -8.72 -22.49 31.38
C PRO A 462 -9.25 -23.63 30.50
N LEU A 463 -10.49 -23.50 30.02
CA LEU A 463 -11.04 -24.27 28.91
C LEU A 463 -10.34 -23.83 27.61
N PHE A 464 -9.08 -24.24 27.48
CA PHE A 464 -8.33 -24.29 26.23
C PHE A 464 -7.60 -25.63 26.22
N SER A 465 -7.93 -26.52 25.29
CA SER A 465 -6.85 -27.32 24.72
C SER A 465 -5.86 -26.31 24.14
N ALA A 466 -4.58 -26.43 24.51
CA ALA A 466 -3.53 -25.52 24.06
C ALA A 466 -3.65 -25.25 22.55
N PRO A 467 -3.36 -24.03 22.06
CA PRO A 467 -3.13 -23.84 20.62
C PRO A 467 -2.15 -24.93 20.18
N LEU A 468 -2.48 -25.68 19.13
CA LEU A 468 -1.57 -26.68 18.56
C LEU A 468 -0.20 -26.02 18.39
N ASP A 469 0.81 -26.58 19.03
CA ASP A 469 2.18 -26.12 18.89
C ASP A 469 2.70 -26.60 17.52
N GLU A 470 2.29 -25.88 16.46
CA GLU A 470 2.65 -26.15 15.07
C GLU A 470 4.20 -26.29 14.92
N PRO A 471 5.04 -25.42 15.54
CA PRO A 471 6.49 -25.61 15.55
C PRO A 471 6.96 -26.93 16.19
N ALA A 472 6.39 -27.33 17.33
CA ALA A 472 6.75 -28.59 17.98
C ALA A 472 6.32 -29.80 17.13
N LEU A 473 5.15 -29.74 16.47
CA LEU A 473 4.69 -30.78 15.55
C LEU A 473 5.59 -30.92 14.33
N GLN A 474 5.95 -29.80 13.70
CA GLN A 474 6.90 -29.78 12.58
C GLN A 474 8.24 -30.39 12.99
N THR A 475 8.78 -30.00 14.15
CA THR A 475 10.03 -30.56 14.69
C THR A 475 9.93 -32.07 14.92
N ARG A 476 8.79 -32.55 15.43
CA ARG A 476 8.54 -33.98 15.64
C ARG A 476 8.50 -34.74 14.32
N TRP A 477 7.86 -34.20 13.29
CA TRP A 477 7.79 -34.81 11.95
C TRP A 477 9.16 -34.90 11.28
N GLU A 478 9.98 -33.86 11.41
CA GLU A 478 11.35 -33.84 10.91
C GLU A 478 12.23 -34.89 11.59
N LYS A 479 12.19 -34.97 12.94
CA LYS A 479 12.92 -35.98 13.71
C LYS A 479 12.49 -37.41 13.37
N ALA A 480 11.20 -37.60 13.09
CA ALA A 480 10.65 -38.87 12.64
C ALA A 480 10.96 -39.20 11.16
N GLY A 481 11.60 -38.28 10.42
CA GLY A 481 11.97 -38.48 9.02
C GLY A 481 10.77 -38.54 8.07
N LEU A 482 9.63 -37.94 8.43
CA LEU A 482 8.39 -38.04 7.63
C LEU A 482 8.47 -37.35 6.27
N PHE A 483 9.44 -36.45 6.08
CA PHE A 483 9.66 -35.76 4.80
C PHE A 483 10.69 -36.45 3.91
N ARG A 484 11.21 -37.62 4.33
CA ARG A 484 12.07 -38.46 3.49
C ARG A 484 11.20 -39.31 2.58
N GLY A 485 11.27 -39.04 1.28
CA GLY A 485 10.60 -39.81 0.25
C GLY A 485 11.57 -40.71 -0.53
N THR A 486 11.04 -41.78 -1.10
CA THR A 486 11.74 -42.67 -2.05
C THR A 486 10.99 -42.82 -3.37
N GLY A 487 9.75 -42.31 -3.45
CA GLY A 487 8.93 -42.31 -4.66
C GLY A 487 9.34 -41.23 -5.67
N PRO A 488 8.54 -41.07 -6.74
CA PRO A 488 8.78 -40.07 -7.77
C PRO A 488 8.93 -38.66 -7.18
N ALA A 489 9.82 -37.84 -7.75
CA ALA A 489 10.11 -36.52 -7.21
C ALA A 489 9.02 -35.49 -7.56
N ILE A 490 8.70 -34.62 -6.61
CA ILE A 490 7.94 -33.38 -6.83
C ILE A 490 8.88 -32.22 -6.54
N ALA A 491 9.04 -31.32 -7.51
CA ALA A 491 9.87 -30.13 -7.39
C ALA A 491 9.04 -28.85 -7.28
N ALA A 492 9.68 -27.80 -6.80
CA ALA A 492 9.15 -26.45 -6.84
C ALA A 492 10.21 -25.48 -7.37
N THR A 493 9.75 -24.34 -7.84
CA THR A 493 10.57 -23.15 -8.05
C THR A 493 11.54 -22.90 -6.88
N PRO A 494 12.86 -22.79 -7.12
CA PRO A 494 13.83 -22.39 -6.10
C PRO A 494 13.57 -20.96 -5.60
N VAL A 495 13.73 -20.72 -4.30
CA VAL A 495 13.45 -19.42 -3.68
C VAL A 495 14.72 -18.57 -3.66
N SER A 496 14.67 -17.37 -4.24
CA SER A 496 15.81 -16.47 -4.31
C SER A 496 16.26 -15.97 -2.94
N THR A 497 17.56 -16.04 -2.66
CA THR A 497 18.18 -15.55 -1.42
C THR A 497 18.55 -14.07 -1.48
N ALA A 498 18.48 -13.45 -2.66
CA ALA A 498 18.76 -12.02 -2.83
C ALA A 498 17.82 -11.13 -2.00
N THR A 499 16.64 -11.64 -1.66
CA THR A 499 15.60 -10.91 -0.93
C THR A 499 14.97 -11.80 0.13
N SER A 500 14.23 -11.21 1.08
CA SER A 500 13.40 -12.01 1.99
C SER A 500 12.33 -12.77 1.20
N PRO A 501 11.96 -14.00 1.61
CA PRO A 501 10.86 -14.72 1.00
C PRO A 501 9.57 -13.91 1.06
N ASN A 502 8.73 -14.09 0.06
CA ASN A 502 7.41 -13.49 0.00
C ASN A 502 6.33 -14.49 -0.38
N LEU A 503 5.07 -14.08 -0.26
CA LEU A 503 3.93 -14.94 -0.60
C LEU A 503 3.97 -15.51 -2.03
N ALA A 504 4.45 -14.75 -3.02
CA ALA A 504 4.56 -15.25 -4.39
C ALA A 504 5.65 -16.33 -4.50
N SER A 505 6.85 -16.09 -3.96
CA SER A 505 7.92 -17.10 -3.94
C SER A 505 7.60 -18.31 -3.05
N PHE A 506 6.66 -18.16 -2.11
CA PHE A 506 6.22 -19.22 -1.19
C PHE A 506 5.21 -20.19 -1.82
N LEU A 507 4.49 -19.77 -2.87
CA LEU A 507 3.36 -20.51 -3.41
C LEU A 507 3.76 -21.82 -4.10
N SER A 508 4.83 -21.81 -4.90
CA SER A 508 5.35 -23.01 -5.55
C SER A 508 5.75 -24.10 -4.51
N PRO A 509 6.57 -23.80 -3.48
CA PRO A 509 6.86 -24.76 -2.40
C PRO A 509 5.62 -25.25 -1.65
N LEU A 510 4.63 -24.38 -1.39
CA LEU A 510 3.37 -24.76 -0.74
C LEU A 510 2.60 -25.79 -1.56
N LEU A 511 2.40 -25.53 -2.85
CA LEU A 511 1.61 -26.39 -3.72
C LEU A 511 2.30 -27.75 -3.93
N ALA A 512 3.63 -27.74 -4.05
CA ALA A 512 4.43 -28.98 -4.09
C ALA A 512 4.27 -29.81 -2.80
N ASP A 513 4.29 -29.19 -1.61
CA ASP A 513 4.08 -29.90 -0.34
C ASP A 513 2.64 -30.44 -0.20
N VAL A 514 1.64 -29.65 -0.59
CA VAL A 514 0.23 -30.08 -0.62
C VAL A 514 0.06 -31.29 -1.54
N ARG A 515 0.66 -31.24 -2.74
CA ARG A 515 0.64 -32.35 -3.69
C ARG A 515 1.32 -33.59 -3.13
N ALA A 516 2.50 -33.45 -2.54
CA ALA A 516 3.24 -34.56 -1.95
C ALA A 516 2.45 -35.25 -0.83
N ARG A 517 1.79 -34.46 0.03
CA ARG A 517 0.92 -34.97 1.10
C ARG A 517 -0.34 -35.63 0.54
N ALA A 518 -0.92 -35.10 -0.53
CA ALA A 518 -2.08 -35.70 -1.17
C ALA A 518 -1.75 -37.09 -1.76
N ILE A 519 -0.60 -37.23 -2.42
CA ILE A 519 -0.13 -38.53 -2.93
C ILE A 519 0.13 -39.51 -1.77
N GLU A 520 0.78 -39.05 -0.69
CA GLU A 520 0.98 -39.90 0.49
C GLU A 520 -0.33 -40.37 1.10
N PHE A 521 -1.34 -39.50 1.15
CA PHE A 521 -2.66 -39.84 1.69
C PHE A 521 -3.46 -40.79 0.79
N LEU A 522 -3.45 -40.57 -0.52
CA LEU A 522 -4.26 -41.33 -1.48
C LEU A 522 -3.61 -42.66 -1.89
N ASP A 523 -2.30 -42.64 -2.16
CA ASP A 523 -1.58 -43.74 -2.78
C ASP A 523 -0.64 -44.46 -1.79
N GLY A 524 -0.47 -43.93 -0.58
CA GLY A 524 0.46 -44.45 0.44
C GLY A 524 1.95 -44.31 0.10
N SER A 525 2.28 -43.81 -1.10
CA SER A 525 3.65 -43.60 -1.55
C SER A 525 4.20 -42.25 -1.05
N ARG A 526 5.51 -42.17 -0.80
CA ARG A 526 6.16 -40.94 -0.32
C ARG A 526 7.04 -40.32 -1.41
N PRO A 527 6.56 -39.27 -2.11
CA PRO A 527 7.35 -38.56 -3.10
C PRO A 527 8.62 -37.95 -2.51
N ARG A 528 9.72 -37.96 -3.27
CA ARG A 528 10.88 -37.12 -2.96
C ARG A 528 10.49 -35.65 -3.16
N ARG A 529 10.82 -34.78 -2.19
CA ARG A 529 10.52 -33.34 -2.27
C ARG A 529 11.79 -32.59 -2.64
N VAL A 530 11.80 -32.00 -3.82
CA VAL A 530 12.96 -31.30 -4.39
C VAL A 530 12.72 -29.80 -4.26
N LEU A 531 13.24 -29.22 -3.17
CA LEU A 531 13.20 -27.78 -2.90
C LEU A 531 14.63 -27.24 -2.85
N GLY A 532 14.78 -25.94 -3.05
CA GLY A 532 16.09 -25.30 -3.06
C GLY A 532 16.05 -23.79 -3.05
N SER A 533 17.23 -23.21 -3.06
CA SER A 533 17.44 -21.77 -3.13
C SER A 533 18.04 -21.32 -4.45
N ASP A 534 17.79 -20.06 -4.78
CA ASP A 534 18.42 -19.35 -5.89
C ASP A 534 19.43 -18.34 -5.33
N HIS A 535 20.70 -18.45 -5.74
CA HIS A 535 21.77 -17.55 -5.30
C HIS A 535 21.63 -16.10 -5.78
N GLY A 536 20.67 -15.83 -6.66
CA GLY A 536 20.21 -14.48 -7.02
C GLY A 536 21.10 -13.72 -7.99
N GLY A 537 22.32 -14.20 -8.27
CA GLY A 537 23.32 -13.58 -9.17
C GLY A 537 23.36 -12.06 -9.05
N LEU A 538 23.16 -11.36 -10.17
CA LEU A 538 23.12 -9.89 -10.23
C LEU A 538 22.22 -9.24 -9.17
N ALA A 539 21.07 -9.85 -8.84
CA ALA A 539 20.15 -9.27 -7.87
C ALA A 539 20.73 -9.29 -6.45
N LEU A 540 21.44 -10.36 -6.06
CA LEU A 540 22.14 -10.41 -4.78
C LEU A 540 23.31 -9.42 -4.79
N GLN A 541 24.08 -9.42 -5.87
CA GLN A 541 25.25 -8.56 -6.02
C GLN A 541 24.87 -7.07 -5.88
N LEU A 542 23.88 -6.59 -6.63
CA LEU A 542 23.40 -5.21 -6.55
C LEU A 542 22.86 -4.88 -5.14
N ALA A 543 22.26 -5.85 -4.45
CA ALA A 543 21.80 -5.66 -3.07
C ALA A 543 22.96 -5.56 -2.05
N ILE A 544 24.12 -6.14 -2.35
CA ILE A 544 25.35 -5.94 -1.58
C ILE A 544 25.95 -4.58 -1.90
N GLU A 545 26.10 -4.24 -3.18
CA GLU A 545 26.64 -2.94 -3.63
C GLU A 545 25.86 -1.77 -3.03
N ALA A 546 24.53 -1.84 -3.04
CA ALA A 546 23.68 -0.82 -2.43
C ALA A 546 23.82 -0.70 -0.90
N SER A 547 24.46 -1.68 -0.24
CA SER A 547 24.75 -1.66 1.20
C SER A 547 26.20 -1.26 1.53
N LEU A 548 27.05 -1.05 0.52
CA LEU A 548 28.45 -0.66 0.70
C LEU A 548 28.62 0.87 0.63
N PRO A 549 29.58 1.45 1.39
CA PRO A 549 29.90 2.87 1.33
C PRO A 549 30.69 3.31 0.08
N HIS A 550 31.33 2.36 -0.62
CA HIS A 550 32.23 2.60 -1.75
C HIS A 550 31.83 1.76 -2.97
N ASP A 551 32.29 2.12 -4.17
CA ASP A 551 32.03 1.32 -5.38
C ASP A 551 32.68 -0.07 -5.21
N ARG A 552 32.07 -1.10 -5.79
CA ARG A 552 32.59 -2.47 -5.78
C ARG A 552 34.06 -2.53 -6.21
N GLU A 553 34.47 -1.71 -7.17
CA GLU A 553 35.84 -1.67 -7.69
C GLU A 553 36.88 -1.21 -6.66
N GLU A 554 36.47 -0.60 -5.56
CA GLU A 554 37.35 -0.21 -4.44
C GLU A 554 37.65 -1.38 -3.48
N TYR A 555 36.96 -2.52 -3.63
CA TYR A 555 37.15 -3.72 -2.83
C TYR A 555 37.96 -4.79 -3.58
N ALA A 556 38.70 -5.63 -2.85
CA ALA A 556 39.28 -6.82 -3.45
C ALA A 556 38.17 -7.80 -3.86
N ARG A 557 38.19 -8.28 -5.11
CA ARG A 557 37.17 -9.21 -5.65
C ARG A 557 36.88 -10.41 -4.73
N PRO A 558 37.87 -11.10 -4.15
CA PRO A 558 37.60 -12.20 -3.22
C PRO A 558 36.81 -11.78 -1.98
N GLU A 559 37.14 -10.64 -1.39
CA GLU A 559 36.44 -10.12 -0.19
C GLU A 559 34.97 -9.83 -0.50
N PHE A 560 34.71 -9.13 -1.61
CA PHE A 560 33.34 -8.84 -2.05
C PHE A 560 32.53 -10.11 -2.36
N VAL A 561 33.16 -11.12 -2.97
CA VAL A 561 32.52 -12.41 -3.26
C VAL A 561 32.16 -13.15 -1.97
N GLU A 562 33.04 -13.12 -0.96
CA GLU A 562 32.74 -13.70 0.35
C GLU A 562 31.59 -12.96 1.06
N MET A 563 31.50 -11.63 0.97
CA MET A 563 30.32 -10.90 1.46
C MET A 563 29.01 -11.34 0.79
N CYS A 564 29.05 -11.58 -0.51
CA CYS A 564 27.91 -12.13 -1.25
C CYS A 564 27.58 -13.55 -0.79
N ARG A 565 28.61 -14.39 -0.55
CA ARG A 565 28.45 -15.76 -0.04
C ARG A 565 27.80 -15.79 1.33
N ASP A 566 28.26 -14.97 2.26
CA ASP A 566 27.70 -14.85 3.59
C ASP A 566 26.24 -14.40 3.55
N ARG A 567 25.91 -13.41 2.71
CA ARG A 567 24.53 -12.97 2.51
C ARG A 567 23.66 -14.07 1.91
N HIS A 568 24.18 -14.83 0.94
CA HIS A 568 23.46 -15.96 0.35
C HIS A 568 23.18 -17.04 1.41
N HIS A 569 24.17 -17.46 2.19
CA HIS A 569 24.00 -18.45 3.25
C HIS A 569 22.99 -18.00 4.31
N ALA A 570 23.05 -16.73 4.75
CA ALA A 570 22.07 -16.18 5.68
C ALA A 570 20.65 -16.14 5.07
N GLY A 571 20.55 -15.81 3.78
CA GLY A 571 19.29 -15.82 3.04
C GLY A 571 18.71 -17.23 2.89
N ASP A 572 19.53 -18.22 2.53
CA ASP A 572 19.15 -19.63 2.41
C ASP A 572 18.64 -20.19 3.74
N ALA A 573 19.36 -19.93 4.84
CA ALA A 573 18.95 -20.33 6.18
C ALA A 573 17.57 -19.76 6.55
N ARG A 574 17.34 -18.47 6.26
CA ARG A 574 16.05 -17.82 6.48
C ARG A 574 14.94 -18.42 5.62
N VAL A 575 15.18 -18.68 4.33
CA VAL A 575 14.22 -19.34 3.43
C VAL A 575 13.76 -20.66 4.04
N ARG A 576 14.71 -21.50 4.48
CA ARG A 576 14.40 -22.80 5.11
C ARG A 576 13.58 -22.63 6.39
N GLU A 577 13.94 -21.68 7.24
CA GLU A 577 13.22 -21.38 8.47
C GLU A 577 11.77 -20.95 8.20
N GLU A 578 11.54 -20.07 7.22
CA GLU A 578 10.20 -19.58 6.89
C GLU A 578 9.31 -20.66 6.28
N LEU A 579 9.85 -21.50 5.37
CA LEU A 579 9.14 -22.65 4.83
C LEU A 579 8.73 -23.61 5.96
N ARG A 580 9.66 -23.90 6.87
CA ARG A 580 9.43 -24.74 8.04
C ARG A 580 8.39 -24.17 8.98
N ALA A 581 8.46 -22.87 9.29
CA ALA A 581 7.49 -22.18 10.13
C ALA A 581 6.07 -22.25 9.56
N ALA A 582 5.94 -22.25 8.23
CA ALA A 582 4.67 -22.39 7.55
C ALA A 582 4.19 -23.84 7.37
N GLY A 583 4.89 -24.82 7.96
CA GLY A 583 4.51 -26.23 7.92
C GLY A 583 4.79 -26.94 6.58
N ILE A 584 5.62 -26.35 5.73
CA ILE A 584 6.10 -26.98 4.49
C ILE A 584 7.21 -27.95 4.87
N GLY A 585 7.04 -29.22 4.52
CA GLY A 585 8.00 -30.26 4.87
C GLY A 585 8.99 -30.55 3.75
N PHE A 586 10.27 -30.60 4.06
CA PHE A 586 11.33 -31.03 3.16
C PHE A 586 12.43 -31.80 3.91
N ASP A 587 13.24 -32.57 3.18
CA ASP A 587 14.44 -33.20 3.74
C ASP A 587 15.63 -32.22 3.61
N PRO A 588 16.22 -31.75 4.72
CA PRO A 588 17.38 -30.85 4.67
C PRO A 588 18.58 -31.43 3.90
N ARG A 589 18.68 -32.76 3.80
CA ARG A 589 19.76 -33.45 3.05
C ARG A 589 19.55 -33.41 1.53
N ALA A 590 18.32 -33.19 1.10
CA ALA A 590 17.93 -33.10 -0.31
C ALA A 590 17.69 -31.65 -0.77
N TRP A 591 17.98 -30.67 0.10
CA TRP A 591 17.89 -29.26 -0.25
C TRP A 591 18.93 -28.89 -1.31
N LEU A 592 18.48 -28.26 -2.39
CA LEU A 592 19.33 -27.82 -3.48
C LEU A 592 19.83 -26.40 -3.24
N ASP A 593 21.14 -26.26 -3.14
CA ASP A 593 21.84 -24.98 -3.04
C ASP A 593 22.95 -24.95 -4.10
N PRO A 594 22.85 -24.10 -5.14
CA PRO A 594 23.86 -23.97 -6.17
C PRO A 594 25.26 -23.62 -5.63
N MET A 595 25.35 -22.83 -4.56
CA MET A 595 26.62 -22.34 -4.02
C MET A 595 27.27 -23.28 -3.02
N SER A 596 26.55 -24.32 -2.57
CA SER A 596 27.12 -25.41 -1.78
C SER A 596 28.20 -26.17 -2.55
N GLU A 597 29.07 -26.89 -1.85
CA GLU A 597 30.12 -27.71 -2.49
C GLU A 597 29.53 -28.70 -3.51
N LYS A 598 28.43 -29.38 -3.13
CA LYS A 598 27.71 -30.29 -4.03
C LYS A 598 27.12 -29.52 -5.22
N GLY A 599 26.46 -28.39 -4.99
CA GLY A 599 25.87 -27.58 -6.05
C GLY A 599 26.90 -27.09 -7.06
N ALA A 600 28.03 -26.56 -6.58
CA ALA A 600 29.12 -26.07 -7.42
C ALA A 600 29.76 -27.18 -8.26
N ARG A 601 29.83 -28.41 -7.74
CA ARG A 601 30.22 -29.59 -8.51
C ARG A 601 29.27 -29.82 -9.68
N VAL A 602 27.96 -29.89 -9.42
CA VAL A 602 26.94 -30.12 -10.45
C VAL A 602 26.98 -29.05 -11.55
N VAL A 603 27.12 -27.77 -11.19
CA VAL A 603 27.20 -26.67 -12.17
C VAL A 603 28.41 -26.82 -13.09
N ARG A 604 29.58 -27.15 -12.53
CA ARG A 604 30.82 -27.34 -13.29
C ARG A 604 30.73 -28.57 -14.20
N GLU A 605 30.18 -29.67 -13.71
CA GLU A 605 29.97 -30.87 -14.53
C GLU A 605 29.02 -30.58 -15.70
N LEU A 606 27.98 -29.76 -15.50
CA LEU A 606 27.04 -29.43 -16.57
C LEU A 606 27.74 -28.61 -17.66
N TYR A 607 28.58 -27.66 -17.26
CA TYR A 607 29.39 -26.87 -18.19
C TYR A 607 30.29 -27.76 -19.03
N HIS A 608 31.03 -28.68 -18.40
CA HIS A 608 31.91 -29.60 -19.12
C HIS A 608 31.15 -30.56 -20.03
N ALA A 609 30.03 -31.12 -19.58
CA ALA A 609 29.21 -32.00 -20.42
C ALA A 609 28.70 -31.30 -21.69
N LEU A 610 28.30 -30.02 -21.58
CA LEU A 610 27.89 -29.22 -22.74
C LEU A 610 29.08 -28.84 -23.64
N ALA A 611 30.23 -28.51 -23.04
CA ALA A 611 31.46 -28.21 -23.78
C ALA A 611 31.96 -29.42 -24.57
N ASP A 612 32.03 -30.59 -23.93
CA ASP A 612 32.45 -31.86 -24.54
C ASP A 612 31.51 -32.29 -25.67
N ALA A 613 30.22 -31.93 -25.57
CA ALA A 613 29.23 -32.12 -26.62
C ALA A 613 29.30 -31.08 -27.76
N GLY A 614 30.28 -30.15 -27.72
CA GLY A 614 30.44 -29.10 -28.72
C GLY A 614 29.32 -28.06 -28.73
N ARG A 615 28.59 -27.91 -27.60
CA ARG A 615 27.42 -27.02 -27.49
C ARG A 615 27.76 -25.63 -26.97
N ILE A 616 28.98 -25.41 -26.49
CA ILE A 616 29.44 -24.12 -25.98
C ILE A 616 30.34 -23.47 -27.02
N ALA A 617 30.02 -22.25 -27.44
CA ALA A 617 30.80 -21.46 -28.38
C ALA A 617 31.05 -20.05 -27.86
N ARG A 618 32.13 -19.44 -28.34
CA ARG A 618 32.44 -18.02 -28.13
C ARG A 618 32.14 -17.28 -29.42
N GLU A 619 31.27 -16.29 -29.33
CA GLU A 619 30.77 -15.59 -30.52
C GLU A 619 30.61 -14.10 -30.22
N THR A 620 30.95 -13.26 -31.19
CA THR A 620 30.64 -11.83 -31.14
C THR A 620 29.23 -11.62 -31.65
N ARG A 621 28.33 -11.15 -30.78
CA ARG A 621 26.93 -10.85 -31.12
C ARG A 621 26.55 -9.47 -30.60
N LEU A 622 25.48 -8.91 -31.16
CA LEU A 622 24.84 -7.75 -30.56
C LEU A 622 24.13 -8.17 -29.27
N VAL A 623 24.49 -7.52 -28.18
CA VAL A 623 23.92 -7.77 -26.86
C VAL A 623 23.42 -6.48 -26.25
N HIS A 624 22.39 -6.58 -25.41
CA HIS A 624 22.05 -5.49 -24.51
C HIS A 624 23.06 -5.48 -23.36
N ARG A 625 23.67 -4.33 -23.11
CA ARG A 625 24.59 -4.11 -22.02
C ARG A 625 24.09 -3.01 -21.11
N CYS A 626 24.18 -3.23 -19.81
CA CYS A 626 23.87 -2.22 -18.82
C CYS A 626 25.17 -1.54 -18.38
N LEU A 627 25.30 -0.24 -18.63
CA LEU A 627 26.49 0.53 -18.24
C LEU A 627 26.59 0.72 -16.72
N HIS A 628 25.45 0.74 -16.02
CA HIS A 628 25.41 0.83 -14.57
C HIS A 628 25.76 -0.50 -13.89
N CYS A 629 25.09 -1.59 -14.27
CA CYS A 629 25.40 -2.93 -13.73
C CYS A 629 26.70 -3.52 -14.30
N ARG A 630 27.30 -2.88 -15.32
CA ARG A 630 28.54 -3.27 -16.01
C ARG A 630 28.52 -4.72 -16.51
N THR A 631 27.39 -5.19 -17.06
CA THR A 631 27.21 -6.58 -17.49
C THR A 631 26.22 -6.72 -18.65
N VAL A 632 26.38 -7.78 -19.43
CA VAL A 632 25.42 -8.16 -20.48
C VAL A 632 24.09 -8.64 -19.89
N LEU A 633 23.01 -8.30 -20.59
CA LEU A 633 21.64 -8.65 -20.27
C LEU A 633 21.07 -9.59 -21.33
N VAL A 634 20.30 -10.58 -20.89
CA VAL A 634 19.46 -11.38 -21.78
C VAL A 634 18.14 -10.66 -22.04
N ALA A 635 17.45 -11.03 -23.11
CA ALA A 635 16.17 -10.44 -23.50
C ALA A 635 15.16 -10.34 -22.34
N SER A 636 15.14 -11.33 -21.43
CA SER A 636 14.25 -11.33 -20.27
C SER A 636 14.57 -10.26 -19.21
N ASP A 637 15.80 -9.73 -19.20
CA ASP A 637 16.26 -8.69 -18.28
C ASP A 637 16.19 -7.29 -18.91
N VAL A 638 15.68 -7.18 -20.13
CA VAL A 638 15.48 -5.93 -20.87
C VAL A 638 14.00 -5.57 -20.89
N VAL A 639 13.68 -4.31 -20.57
CA VAL A 639 12.31 -3.77 -20.56
C VAL A 639 12.20 -2.69 -21.64
N HIS A 640 11.19 -2.78 -22.50
CA HIS A 640 10.88 -1.72 -23.46
C HIS A 640 10.33 -0.49 -22.72
N ALA A 641 10.81 0.69 -23.08
CA ALA A 641 10.41 1.97 -22.50
C ALA A 641 10.22 3.01 -23.59
N SER A 642 9.30 3.95 -23.37
CA SER A 642 9.15 5.15 -24.21
C SER A 642 9.66 6.36 -23.41
N LEU A 643 10.71 7.00 -23.91
CA LEU A 643 11.37 8.14 -23.25
C LEU A 643 10.99 9.44 -23.94
N SER A 644 10.82 10.51 -23.16
CA SER A 644 10.70 11.87 -23.70
C SER A 644 12.07 12.50 -23.86
N VAL A 645 12.38 12.99 -25.05
CA VAL A 645 13.59 13.79 -25.34
C VAL A 645 13.18 15.19 -25.78
N ASP A 646 13.95 16.19 -25.38
CA ASP A 646 13.69 17.63 -25.60
C ASP A 646 14.35 18.19 -26.88
N ARG A 647 15.16 17.36 -27.53
CA ARG A 647 15.92 17.68 -28.73
C ARG A 647 15.83 16.55 -29.74
N SER A 648 15.66 16.93 -31.01
CA SER A 648 15.88 16.07 -32.16
C SER A 648 16.84 16.75 -33.12
N TYR A 649 17.54 15.94 -33.90
CA TYR A 649 18.54 16.39 -34.85
C TYR A 649 18.15 15.90 -36.24
N ALA A 650 18.32 16.79 -37.21
CA ALA A 650 18.17 16.47 -38.60
C ALA A 650 19.53 16.51 -39.30
N VAL A 651 20.07 15.35 -39.68
CA VAL A 651 21.38 15.26 -40.35
C VAL A 651 21.15 15.20 -41.85
N GLN A 652 21.80 16.10 -42.59
CA GLN A 652 21.68 16.25 -44.03
C GLN A 652 22.69 15.34 -44.75
N PHE A 653 22.19 14.54 -45.68
CA PHE A 653 22.97 13.72 -46.60
C PHE A 653 22.71 14.18 -48.04
N ARG A 654 23.64 13.91 -48.95
CA ARG A 654 23.50 14.23 -50.38
C ARG A 654 23.78 13.00 -51.23
N THR A 655 22.93 12.72 -52.20
CA THR A 655 23.19 11.63 -53.16
C THR A 655 24.29 12.00 -54.14
N THR A 656 24.86 11.01 -54.81
CA THR A 656 25.84 11.22 -55.89
C THR A 656 25.30 12.08 -57.04
N GLU A 657 23.99 12.12 -57.22
CA GLU A 657 23.28 12.92 -58.23
C GLU A 657 22.89 14.32 -57.74
N GLY A 658 23.15 14.63 -56.47
CA GLY A 658 22.92 15.95 -55.88
C GLY A 658 21.60 16.11 -55.11
N ASP A 659 20.80 15.07 -54.94
CA ASP A 659 19.56 15.11 -54.15
C ASP A 659 19.86 15.20 -52.65
N GLU A 660 19.14 16.06 -51.91
CA GLU A 660 19.32 16.23 -50.47
C GLU A 660 18.33 15.38 -49.64
N ILE A 661 18.86 14.63 -48.67
CA ILE A 661 18.11 13.75 -47.79
C ILE A 661 18.25 14.25 -46.35
N GLU A 662 17.13 14.63 -45.74
CA GLU A 662 17.08 14.98 -44.33
C GLU A 662 16.69 13.76 -43.49
N THR A 663 17.61 13.29 -42.66
CA THR A 663 17.36 12.17 -41.72
C THR A 663 16.91 12.68 -40.35
N ALA A 664 16.18 11.88 -39.57
CA ALA A 664 15.78 12.24 -38.20
C ALA A 664 16.45 11.33 -37.16
N THR A 665 17.02 11.91 -36.10
CA THR A 665 17.62 11.17 -34.98
C THR A 665 17.56 11.96 -33.67
N TYR A 666 17.68 11.27 -32.54
CA TYR A 666 17.94 11.87 -31.21
C TYR A 666 19.38 11.55 -30.71
N GLN A 667 20.15 10.79 -31.49
CA GLN A 667 21.54 10.42 -31.20
C GLN A 667 22.41 10.77 -32.42
N PRO A 668 22.70 12.05 -32.67
CA PRO A 668 23.48 12.47 -33.83
C PRO A 668 24.88 11.88 -33.82
N GLU A 669 25.43 11.54 -32.65
CA GLU A 669 26.72 10.86 -32.52
C GLU A 669 26.77 9.50 -33.23
N LEU A 670 25.63 8.81 -33.36
CA LEU A 670 25.55 7.50 -34.02
C LEU A 670 25.78 7.57 -35.53
N VAL A 671 25.76 8.77 -36.13
CA VAL A 671 26.06 8.93 -37.56
C VAL A 671 27.41 8.33 -37.92
N LEU A 672 28.39 8.32 -37.00
CA LEU A 672 29.72 7.74 -37.21
C LEU A 672 29.68 6.25 -37.61
N GLY A 673 28.64 5.52 -37.20
CA GLY A 673 28.45 4.10 -37.51
C GLY A 673 27.38 3.85 -38.57
N ALA A 674 26.92 4.88 -39.27
CA ALA A 674 25.90 4.74 -40.30
C ALA A 674 26.47 4.03 -41.54
N VAL A 675 25.86 2.91 -41.94
CA VAL A 675 26.28 2.15 -43.13
C VAL A 675 25.27 2.24 -44.29
N ALA A 676 24.07 2.77 -44.04
CA ALA A 676 23.03 2.96 -45.05
C ALA A 676 22.06 4.07 -44.64
N ILE A 677 21.24 4.54 -45.60
CA ILE A 677 20.12 5.45 -45.35
C ILE A 677 18.81 4.69 -45.61
N GLY A 678 17.98 4.56 -44.58
CA GLY A 678 16.64 4.00 -44.68
C GLY A 678 15.63 5.06 -45.08
N VAL A 679 14.94 4.88 -46.21
CA VAL A 679 13.87 5.78 -46.69
C VAL A 679 12.52 5.12 -46.64
N ARG A 680 11.48 5.89 -46.33
CA ARG A 680 10.10 5.39 -46.41
C ARG A 680 9.72 5.19 -47.89
N SER A 681 9.39 3.96 -48.29
CA SER A 681 9.11 3.61 -49.70
C SER A 681 7.99 4.46 -50.32
N ALA A 682 6.92 4.75 -49.57
CA ALA A 682 5.81 5.62 -50.00
C ALA A 682 5.98 7.10 -49.61
N GLY A 683 7.17 7.50 -49.16
CA GLY A 683 7.47 8.85 -48.68
C GLY A 683 8.21 9.72 -49.70
N ARG A 684 8.51 10.97 -49.28
CA ARG A 684 9.24 11.97 -50.08
C ARG A 684 10.51 11.43 -50.75
N TYR A 685 11.24 10.56 -50.07
CA TYR A 685 12.54 10.03 -50.50
C TYR A 685 12.48 8.63 -51.12
N GLY A 686 11.29 8.04 -51.29
CA GLY A 686 11.17 6.66 -51.80
C GLY A 686 11.76 6.44 -53.19
N HIS A 687 11.72 7.47 -54.05
CA HIS A 687 12.31 7.44 -55.40
C HIS A 687 13.86 7.41 -55.41
N LEU A 688 14.50 7.53 -54.25
CA LEU A 688 15.96 7.45 -54.09
C LEU A 688 16.44 6.05 -53.69
N GLU A 689 15.53 5.09 -53.49
CA GLU A 689 15.88 3.69 -53.24
C GLU A 689 16.84 3.15 -54.31
N GLY A 690 17.91 2.46 -53.87
CA GLY A 690 18.95 1.90 -54.72
C GLY A 690 20.06 2.89 -55.12
N ARG A 691 19.93 4.18 -54.79
CA ARG A 691 21.00 5.17 -55.00
C ARG A 691 22.02 5.15 -53.86
N SER A 692 23.07 5.96 -53.99
CA SER A 692 24.12 6.14 -52.99
C SER A 692 24.15 7.57 -52.46
N ALA A 693 24.34 7.71 -51.15
CA ALA A 693 24.50 8.98 -50.45
C ALA A 693 25.89 9.12 -49.84
N VAL A 694 26.48 10.31 -49.92
CA VAL A 694 27.79 10.59 -49.34
C VAL A 694 27.66 10.72 -47.82
N HIS A 695 28.49 10.01 -47.07
CA HIS A 695 28.53 10.14 -45.62
C HIS A 695 29.04 11.54 -45.21
N PRO A 696 28.39 12.25 -44.26
CA PRO A 696 28.71 13.66 -43.99
C PRO A 696 30.05 13.88 -43.28
N LEU A 697 30.64 12.83 -42.68
CA LEU A 697 31.88 12.87 -41.90
C LEU A 697 32.95 11.87 -42.38
N ARG A 698 32.69 11.08 -43.42
CA ARG A 698 33.56 9.99 -43.87
C ARG A 698 33.52 9.99 -45.40
N ASP A 699 34.59 9.50 -46.03
CA ASP A 699 34.72 9.51 -47.49
C ASP A 699 34.11 8.26 -48.14
N ASP A 700 33.07 7.69 -47.55
CA ASP A 700 32.35 6.50 -48.02
C ASP A 700 30.92 6.81 -48.51
N LEU A 701 30.43 5.93 -49.40
CA LEU A 701 29.10 6.00 -49.99
C LEU A 701 28.16 5.01 -49.29
N LEU A 702 27.03 5.52 -48.81
CA LEU A 702 26.00 4.75 -48.13
C LEU A 702 24.87 4.39 -49.10
N PRO A 703 24.50 3.11 -49.27
CA PRO A 703 23.32 2.73 -50.03
C PRO A 703 22.04 3.28 -49.39
N VAL A 704 21.07 3.64 -50.24
CA VAL A 704 19.71 4.04 -49.83
C VAL A 704 18.78 2.83 -49.95
N VAL A 705 18.20 2.40 -48.84
CA VAL A 705 17.36 1.19 -48.74
C VAL A 705 15.93 1.53 -48.33
N ALA A 706 14.95 0.79 -48.86
CA ALA A 706 13.55 0.94 -48.48
C ALA A 706 13.27 0.38 -47.07
N VAL A 707 12.54 1.16 -46.27
CA VAL A 707 12.02 0.76 -44.96
C VAL A 707 10.52 1.08 -44.90
N PRO A 708 9.62 0.09 -45.11
CA PRO A 708 8.18 0.32 -45.22
C PRO A 708 7.55 0.98 -43.99
N ASP A 709 7.93 0.54 -42.79
CA ASP A 709 7.34 0.95 -41.51
C ASP A 709 8.03 2.16 -40.86
N LEU A 710 8.64 3.04 -41.66
CA LEU A 710 9.30 4.24 -41.14
C LEU A 710 8.26 5.33 -40.81
N GLY A 711 8.22 5.78 -39.55
CA GLY A 711 7.35 6.87 -39.10
C GLY A 711 7.79 8.28 -39.55
N VAL A 712 9.00 8.39 -40.09
CA VAL A 712 9.60 9.63 -40.62
C VAL A 712 9.96 9.45 -42.11
N GLY A 713 10.47 10.50 -42.76
CA GLY A 713 10.85 10.45 -44.18
C GLY A 713 12.09 9.59 -44.46
N ALA A 714 13.15 9.78 -43.67
CA ALA A 714 14.41 9.04 -43.75
C ALA A 714 15.13 8.96 -42.40
N VAL A 715 15.95 7.93 -42.22
CA VAL A 715 16.87 7.73 -41.07
C VAL A 715 18.20 7.18 -41.58
N PHE A 716 19.29 7.41 -40.86
CA PHE A 716 20.52 6.65 -41.08
C PHE A 716 20.50 5.36 -40.23
N LEU A 717 21.01 4.26 -40.77
CA LEU A 717 20.95 2.93 -40.15
C LEU A 717 22.29 2.55 -39.53
N VAL A 718 22.29 2.15 -38.26
CA VAL A 718 23.49 1.91 -37.44
C VAL A 718 23.44 0.51 -36.84
N PRO A 719 23.92 -0.52 -37.57
CA PRO A 719 23.73 -1.91 -37.20
C PRO A 719 24.43 -2.30 -35.89
N ALA A 720 25.55 -1.67 -35.55
CA ALA A 720 26.27 -1.97 -34.30
C ALA A 720 25.52 -1.58 -33.02
N HIS A 721 24.52 -0.68 -33.11
CA HIS A 721 23.82 -0.12 -31.94
C HIS A 721 22.28 -0.21 -32.03
N SER A 722 21.75 -0.93 -33.03
CA SER A 722 20.31 -1.16 -33.21
C SER A 722 20.06 -2.56 -33.75
N LEU A 723 19.40 -3.41 -32.96
CA LEU A 723 18.98 -4.75 -33.39
C LEU A 723 18.02 -4.70 -34.59
N ARG A 724 17.21 -3.64 -34.68
CA ARG A 724 16.33 -3.41 -35.82
C ARG A 724 17.13 -3.13 -37.08
N ASP A 725 18.13 -2.26 -36.99
CA ASP A 725 18.93 -1.84 -38.12
C ASP A 725 19.80 -3.00 -38.60
N GLU A 726 20.38 -3.79 -37.67
CA GLU A 726 21.12 -5.02 -38.02
C GLU A 726 20.25 -5.99 -38.82
N ARG A 727 19.00 -6.23 -38.40
CA ARG A 727 18.10 -7.12 -39.14
C ARG A 727 17.80 -6.59 -40.55
N ILE A 728 17.46 -5.31 -40.66
CA ILE A 728 17.15 -4.66 -41.96
C ILE A 728 18.35 -4.76 -42.89
N LEU A 729 19.55 -4.45 -42.40
CA LEU A 729 20.77 -4.45 -43.19
C LEU A 729 21.22 -5.84 -43.57
N ARG A 730 21.07 -6.82 -42.67
CA ARG A 730 21.33 -8.23 -42.97
C ARG A 730 20.40 -8.77 -44.06
N GLU A 731 19.12 -8.40 -44.02
CA GLU A 731 18.15 -8.73 -45.09
C GLU A 731 18.50 -8.05 -46.43
N ALA A 732 19.12 -6.87 -46.37
CA ALA A 732 19.67 -6.16 -47.54
C ALA A 732 21.06 -6.66 -47.99
N GLY A 733 21.62 -7.69 -47.33
CA GLY A 733 22.94 -8.25 -47.66
C GLY A 733 24.14 -7.41 -47.21
N ILE A 734 23.95 -6.48 -46.27
CA ILE A 734 24.99 -5.60 -45.72
C ILE A 734 25.37 -6.11 -44.31
N ASP A 735 26.62 -6.55 -44.14
CA ASP A 735 27.12 -7.12 -42.87
C ASP A 735 28.13 -6.22 -42.13
N GLU A 736 28.35 -5.00 -42.62
CA GLU A 736 29.24 -4.03 -41.97
C GLU A 736 28.64 -3.54 -40.64
N ARG A 737 29.43 -3.54 -39.56
CA ARG A 737 28.99 -3.18 -38.21
C ARG A 737 29.98 -2.27 -37.48
N PRO A 738 30.26 -1.06 -37.99
CA PRO A 738 31.15 -0.13 -37.31
C PRO A 738 30.57 0.30 -35.95
N ALA A 739 31.27 -0.05 -34.87
CA ALA A 739 30.90 0.35 -33.52
C ALA A 739 31.24 1.83 -33.27
N VAL A 740 30.24 2.58 -32.80
CA VAL A 740 30.38 3.97 -32.33
C VAL A 740 30.75 3.99 -30.85
N PHE A 741 30.19 3.06 -30.08
CA PHE A 741 30.46 2.89 -28.66
C PHE A 741 31.10 1.54 -28.37
N ASP A 742 32.01 1.53 -27.39
CA ASP A 742 32.55 0.30 -26.82
C ASP A 742 31.65 -0.28 -25.71
N GLU A 743 32.14 -1.32 -25.05
CA GLU A 743 31.45 -1.99 -23.94
C GLU A 743 31.25 -1.13 -22.68
N LYS A 744 31.97 -0.03 -22.54
CA LYS A 744 31.84 0.94 -21.44
C LYS A 744 30.90 2.09 -21.80
N GLY A 745 30.47 2.17 -23.06
CA GLY A 745 29.67 3.28 -23.58
C GLY A 745 30.52 4.51 -23.94
N GLU A 746 31.83 4.33 -24.12
CA GLU A 746 32.76 5.35 -24.57
C GLU A 746 32.92 5.26 -26.10
N GLY A 747 33.33 6.36 -26.73
CA GLY A 747 33.58 6.38 -28.17
C GLY A 747 34.60 5.32 -28.59
N SER A 748 34.32 4.59 -29.67
CA SER A 748 35.20 3.57 -30.25
C SER A 748 35.96 4.02 -31.51
N PRO A 749 35.40 4.85 -32.42
CA PRO A 749 36.09 5.26 -33.64
C PRO A 749 37.40 6.02 -33.39
N ALA A 750 38.38 5.85 -34.28
CA ALA A 750 39.66 6.56 -34.22
C ALA A 750 39.45 8.09 -34.20
N GLY A 751 40.14 8.78 -33.28
CA GLY A 751 39.94 10.21 -33.01
C GLY A 751 38.83 10.54 -32.00
N TYR A 752 38.01 9.55 -31.65
CA TYR A 752 36.92 9.67 -30.66
C TYR A 752 37.04 8.65 -29.52
N ALA A 753 38.11 7.84 -29.51
CA ALA A 753 38.35 6.76 -28.57
C ALA A 753 38.33 7.25 -27.11
N GLY A 754 37.55 6.59 -26.26
CA GLY A 754 37.46 6.91 -24.82
C GLY A 754 36.63 8.15 -24.48
N LEU A 755 36.06 8.85 -25.48
CA LEU A 755 35.22 10.01 -25.19
C LEU A 755 33.90 9.56 -24.57
N PRO A 756 33.47 10.18 -23.45
CA PRO A 756 32.14 9.93 -22.92
C PRO A 756 31.07 10.42 -23.90
N ARG A 757 29.89 9.81 -23.86
CA ARG A 757 28.82 10.00 -24.84
C ARG A 757 28.47 11.46 -25.16
N ASP A 758 28.38 12.32 -24.15
CA ASP A 758 28.03 13.74 -24.39
C ASP A 758 29.18 14.51 -25.03
N ALA A 759 30.43 14.23 -24.65
CA ALA A 759 31.61 14.81 -25.32
C ALA A 759 31.72 14.33 -26.78
N LEU A 760 31.42 13.05 -27.02
CA LEU A 760 31.34 12.50 -28.37
C LEU A 760 30.25 13.21 -29.20
N ARG A 761 29.07 13.45 -28.61
CA ARG A 761 27.98 14.16 -29.26
C ARG A 761 28.40 15.58 -29.67
N GLU A 762 28.97 16.34 -28.76
CA GLU A 762 29.41 17.70 -29.08
C GLU A 762 30.51 17.73 -30.15
N ALA A 763 31.47 16.80 -30.09
CA ALA A 763 32.52 16.68 -31.10
C ALA A 763 31.96 16.34 -32.49
N VAL A 764 30.97 15.43 -32.56
CA VAL A 764 30.30 15.07 -33.81
C VAL A 764 29.46 16.22 -34.35
N LEU A 765 28.69 16.90 -33.50
CA LEU A 765 27.89 18.07 -33.90
C LEU A 765 28.77 19.20 -34.43
N GLY A 766 29.89 19.50 -33.76
CA GLY A 766 30.85 20.50 -34.22
C GLY A 766 31.44 20.19 -35.59
N ARG A 767 31.67 18.90 -35.89
CA ARG A 767 32.20 18.46 -37.18
C ARG A 767 31.14 18.41 -38.29
N LEU A 768 29.88 18.16 -37.94
CA LEU A 768 28.76 18.22 -38.90
C LEU A 768 28.46 19.66 -39.36
N GLY A 769 28.68 20.66 -38.49
CA GLY A 769 28.54 22.08 -38.86
C GLY A 769 27.14 22.42 -39.38
N ASP A 770 27.07 22.99 -40.58
CA ASP A 770 25.83 23.37 -41.27
C ASP A 770 25.00 22.17 -41.77
N ARG A 771 25.56 20.96 -41.75
CA ARG A 771 24.88 19.72 -42.17
C ARG A 771 23.98 19.11 -41.10
N VAL A 772 23.84 19.75 -39.94
CA VAL A 772 22.92 19.30 -38.88
C VAL A 772 22.03 20.44 -38.39
N ILE A 773 20.74 20.16 -38.28
CA ILE A 773 19.76 21.10 -37.73
C ILE A 773 19.26 20.55 -36.40
N SER A 774 19.49 21.30 -35.32
CA SER A 774 18.93 20.99 -34.00
C SER A 774 17.52 21.57 -33.88
N ARG A 775 16.55 20.74 -33.49
CA ARG A 775 15.16 21.12 -33.27
C ARG A 775 14.83 20.94 -31.79
N LYS A 776 14.29 21.99 -31.16
CA LYS A 776 13.73 21.94 -29.81
C LYS A 776 12.25 21.55 -29.86
N GLY A 777 11.82 20.71 -28.92
CA GLY A 777 10.46 20.14 -28.88
C GLY A 777 10.43 18.91 -27.99
N THR A 778 9.29 18.24 -27.86
CA THR A 778 9.20 17.01 -27.05
C THR A 778 8.84 15.84 -27.95
N TRP A 779 9.74 14.86 -28.03
CA TRP A 779 9.57 13.64 -28.82
C TRP A 779 9.58 12.41 -27.93
N LYS A 780 8.77 11.42 -28.28
CA LYS A 780 8.82 10.10 -27.67
C LYS A 780 9.72 9.19 -28.49
N VAL A 781 10.66 8.52 -27.83
CA VAL A 781 11.62 7.60 -28.45
C VAL A 781 11.55 6.24 -27.78
N ASP A 782 11.68 5.19 -28.58
CA ASP A 782 11.77 3.83 -28.08
C ASP A 782 13.16 3.59 -27.51
N ALA A 783 13.20 3.05 -26.30
CA ALA A 783 14.43 2.72 -25.61
C ALA A 783 14.28 1.40 -24.87
N HIS A 784 15.41 0.86 -24.45
CA HIS A 784 15.49 -0.35 -23.66
C HIS A 784 16.09 0.01 -22.29
N ARG A 785 15.50 -0.51 -21.22
CA ARG A 785 15.97 -0.32 -19.84
C ARG A 785 16.34 -1.65 -19.19
N CYS A 786 17.35 -1.61 -18.34
CA CYS A 786 17.70 -2.73 -17.48
C CYS A 786 16.56 -2.98 -16.49
N ARG A 787 16.04 -4.20 -16.40
CA ARG A 787 14.97 -4.55 -15.44
C ARG A 787 15.38 -4.37 -13.98
N ARG A 788 16.68 -4.34 -13.69
CA ARG A 788 17.22 -4.27 -12.31
C ARG A 788 17.47 -2.85 -11.84
N CYS A 789 18.29 -2.09 -12.57
CA CYS A 789 18.65 -0.72 -12.18
C CYS A 789 17.86 0.36 -12.93
N GLU A 790 16.97 -0.03 -13.87
CA GLU A 790 16.14 0.86 -14.70
C GLU A 790 16.92 1.81 -15.63
N GLY A 791 18.24 1.77 -15.61
CA GLY A 791 19.11 2.50 -16.53
C GLY A 791 18.92 2.08 -17.99
N VAL A 792 19.06 3.03 -18.90
CA VAL A 792 18.98 2.78 -20.35
C VAL A 792 20.12 1.83 -20.76
N THR A 793 19.78 0.77 -21.48
CA THR A 793 20.76 -0.20 -21.99
C THR A 793 21.36 0.29 -23.29
N LEU A 794 22.62 -0.03 -23.50
CA LEU A 794 23.30 0.13 -24.77
C LEU A 794 23.28 -1.19 -25.53
N VAL A 795 22.99 -1.17 -26.83
CA VAL A 795 23.22 -2.33 -27.71
C VAL A 795 24.63 -2.18 -28.27
N VAL A 796 25.48 -3.18 -28.10
CA VAL A 796 26.87 -3.19 -28.60
C VAL A 796 27.24 -4.58 -29.11
N PRO A 797 28.17 -4.69 -30.08
CA PRO A 797 28.84 -5.95 -30.37
C PRO A 797 29.72 -6.35 -29.18
N SER A 798 29.60 -7.58 -28.71
CA SER A 798 30.38 -8.10 -27.58
C SER A 798 30.64 -9.60 -27.75
N GLU A 799 31.84 -10.04 -27.39
CA GLU A 799 32.23 -11.46 -27.46
C GLU A 799 31.80 -12.20 -26.19
N GLU A 800 30.78 -13.04 -26.32
CA GLU A 800 30.16 -13.73 -25.21
C GLU A 800 30.16 -15.24 -25.38
N THR A 801 29.92 -15.96 -24.28
CA THR A 801 29.84 -17.43 -24.30
C THR A 801 28.39 -17.87 -24.41
N PHE A 802 28.10 -18.63 -25.45
CA PHE A 802 26.75 -19.08 -25.81
C PHE A 802 26.63 -20.60 -25.73
N VAL A 803 25.44 -21.07 -25.37
CA VAL A 803 25.05 -22.48 -25.48
C VAL A 803 24.06 -22.66 -26.62
N HIS A 804 24.38 -23.57 -27.53
CA HIS A 804 23.58 -23.93 -28.71
C HIS A 804 22.68 -25.12 -28.42
N LEU A 805 21.38 -24.89 -28.29
CA LEU A 805 20.39 -25.90 -27.85
C LEU A 805 19.30 -26.16 -28.90
N GLU A 806 19.49 -25.76 -30.14
CA GLU A 806 18.51 -25.82 -31.23
C GLU A 806 18.02 -27.27 -31.46
N SER A 807 18.94 -28.23 -31.45
CA SER A 807 18.56 -29.66 -31.56
C SER A 807 17.77 -30.19 -30.35
N ALA A 808 18.08 -29.69 -29.15
CA ALA A 808 17.32 -30.05 -27.94
C ALA A 808 15.93 -29.38 -27.96
N ALA A 809 15.82 -28.18 -28.51
CA ALA A 809 14.55 -27.48 -28.69
C ALA A 809 13.58 -28.24 -29.61
N GLY A 810 14.08 -28.80 -30.72
CA GLY A 810 13.28 -29.69 -31.57
C GLY A 810 12.78 -30.94 -30.84
N ARG A 811 13.62 -31.55 -30.00
CA ARG A 811 13.25 -32.72 -29.18
C ARG A 811 12.24 -32.37 -28.09
N LEU A 812 12.42 -31.23 -27.42
CA LEU A 812 11.47 -30.73 -26.43
C LEU A 812 10.12 -30.45 -27.07
N LYS A 813 10.09 -29.80 -28.24
CA LYS A 813 8.87 -29.55 -29.01
C LYS A 813 8.12 -30.85 -29.30
N ALA A 814 8.81 -31.86 -29.82
CA ALA A 814 8.23 -33.18 -30.08
C ALA A 814 7.71 -33.84 -28.79
N GLY A 815 8.45 -33.75 -27.68
CA GLY A 815 8.05 -34.29 -26.38
C GLY A 815 6.81 -33.60 -25.79
N VAL A 816 6.69 -32.28 -25.97
CA VAL A 816 5.50 -31.50 -25.58
C VAL A 816 4.29 -31.84 -26.46
N GLU A 817 4.50 -32.04 -27.76
CA GLU A 817 3.44 -32.41 -28.70
C GLU A 817 2.94 -33.84 -28.49
N SER A 818 3.82 -34.77 -28.16
CA SER A 818 3.49 -36.19 -27.91
C SER A 818 2.94 -36.46 -26.50
N GLY A 819 3.02 -35.47 -25.59
CA GLY A 819 2.64 -35.64 -24.19
C GLY A 819 3.69 -36.33 -23.30
N ALA A 820 4.95 -36.45 -23.76
CA ALA A 820 6.05 -36.89 -22.90
C ALA A 820 6.41 -35.84 -21.84
N VAL A 821 6.16 -34.55 -22.15
CA VAL A 821 6.17 -33.43 -21.20
C VAL A 821 4.77 -32.84 -21.17
N GLU A 822 4.09 -33.00 -20.04
CA GLU A 822 2.71 -32.59 -19.82
C GLU A 822 2.63 -31.22 -19.14
N PHE A 823 1.56 -30.48 -19.43
CA PHE A 823 1.25 -29.21 -18.76
C PHE A 823 -0.12 -29.28 -18.09
N GLY A 824 -0.23 -28.71 -16.89
CA GLY A 824 -1.52 -28.63 -16.19
C GLY A 824 -2.60 -27.85 -16.95
N HIS A 825 -2.20 -26.90 -17.81
CA HIS A 825 -3.11 -26.11 -18.64
C HIS A 825 -2.55 -25.88 -20.06
N PRO A 826 -3.36 -26.04 -21.14
CA PRO A 826 -2.91 -25.93 -22.53
C PRO A 826 -2.18 -24.63 -22.91
N ARG A 827 -2.64 -23.48 -22.40
CA ARG A 827 -1.99 -22.17 -22.68
C ARG A 827 -0.48 -22.13 -22.40
N TRP A 828 -0.01 -22.86 -21.37
CA TRP A 828 1.40 -22.83 -20.97
C TRP A 828 2.22 -23.67 -21.93
N ARG A 829 1.65 -24.78 -22.41
CA ARG A 829 2.17 -25.53 -23.56
C ARG A 829 2.31 -24.61 -24.77
N ASP A 830 1.26 -23.87 -25.15
CA ASP A 830 1.30 -22.98 -26.32
C ASP A 830 2.36 -21.89 -26.19
N ARG A 831 2.49 -21.30 -24.99
CA ARG A 831 3.53 -20.32 -24.68
C ARG A 831 4.94 -20.89 -24.81
N VAL A 832 5.17 -22.13 -24.33
CA VAL A 832 6.46 -22.80 -24.48
C VAL A 832 6.75 -23.11 -25.95
N LEU A 833 5.79 -23.64 -26.69
CA LEU A 833 5.94 -23.92 -28.13
C LEU A 833 6.26 -22.65 -28.93
N ALA A 834 5.58 -21.54 -28.63
CA ALA A 834 5.86 -20.24 -29.25
C ALA A 834 7.29 -19.76 -28.95
N HIS A 835 7.73 -19.90 -27.69
CA HIS A 835 9.09 -19.52 -27.30
C HIS A 835 10.17 -20.38 -27.99
N LEU A 836 9.94 -21.70 -28.11
CA LEU A 836 10.88 -22.61 -28.79
C LEU A 836 11.05 -22.29 -30.28
N ASN A 837 10.03 -21.72 -30.93
CA ASN A 837 10.12 -21.32 -32.34
C ASN A 837 10.99 -20.07 -32.56
N THR A 838 11.27 -19.28 -31.52
CA THR A 838 12.07 -18.05 -31.60
C THR A 838 13.33 -18.15 -30.74
N LEU A 839 13.78 -19.37 -30.43
CA LEU A 839 14.91 -19.59 -29.53
C LEU A 839 16.21 -19.19 -30.22
N GLU A 840 16.97 -18.32 -29.57
CA GLU A 840 18.34 -17.96 -29.96
C GLU A 840 19.35 -18.68 -29.06
N PRO A 841 20.62 -18.79 -29.48
CA PRO A 841 21.71 -19.29 -28.63
C PRO A 841 21.73 -18.58 -27.28
N TRP A 842 21.86 -19.35 -26.20
CA TRP A 842 21.70 -18.84 -24.86
C TRP A 842 23.02 -18.27 -24.32
N CYS A 843 23.10 -16.95 -24.14
CA CYS A 843 24.22 -16.29 -23.49
C CYS A 843 24.32 -16.66 -22.00
N ILE A 844 25.34 -17.43 -21.63
CA ILE A 844 25.58 -17.91 -20.26
C ILE A 844 26.67 -17.15 -19.51
N SER A 845 27.43 -16.25 -20.16
CA SER A 845 28.45 -15.42 -19.53
C SER A 845 27.87 -14.15 -18.90
N ARG A 846 28.43 -13.74 -17.76
CA ARG A 846 28.13 -12.46 -17.09
C ARG A 846 29.41 -11.84 -16.54
N GLN A 847 29.60 -10.55 -16.79
CA GLN A 847 30.66 -9.72 -16.19
C GLN A 847 30.31 -9.29 -14.76
N GLN A 848 29.95 -10.27 -13.93
CA GLN A 848 29.62 -10.10 -12.51
C GLN A 848 30.73 -10.68 -11.64
N TRP A 849 30.79 -10.26 -10.38
CA TRP A 849 31.72 -10.85 -9.41
C TRP A 849 31.09 -12.04 -8.70
N TRP A 850 29.78 -11.96 -8.40
CA TRP A 850 29.04 -13.02 -7.72
C TRP A 850 28.45 -14.05 -8.68
N GLY A 851 28.82 -15.32 -8.50
CA GLY A 851 28.33 -16.47 -9.26
C GLY A 851 29.40 -17.56 -9.38
N HIS A 852 29.12 -18.60 -10.15
CA HIS A 852 30.12 -19.62 -10.46
C HIS A 852 31.09 -19.09 -11.49
N GLU A 853 32.38 -19.04 -11.18
CA GLU A 853 33.40 -18.62 -12.15
C GLU A 853 33.33 -19.48 -13.42
N MET A 854 33.37 -18.81 -14.55
CA MET A 854 33.30 -19.48 -15.84
C MET A 854 34.64 -20.17 -16.14
N PRO A 855 34.65 -21.48 -16.46
CA PRO A 855 35.88 -22.17 -16.78
C PRO A 855 36.61 -21.53 -17.96
N GLY A 856 37.86 -21.10 -17.73
CA GLY A 856 38.71 -20.49 -18.75
C GLY A 856 38.39 -19.02 -19.12
N ARG A 857 37.52 -18.33 -18.36
CA ARG A 857 37.25 -16.88 -18.50
C ARG A 857 37.43 -16.17 -17.16
N ARG A 858 38.58 -15.54 -16.96
CA ARG A 858 38.90 -14.81 -15.72
C ARG A 858 38.03 -13.56 -15.62
N GLY A 859 37.40 -13.33 -14.46
CA GLY A 859 36.58 -12.15 -14.21
C GLY A 859 35.12 -12.28 -14.63
N GLU A 860 34.72 -13.46 -15.14
CA GLU A 860 33.34 -13.74 -15.52
C GLU A 860 32.74 -14.90 -14.74
N VAL A 861 31.42 -14.88 -14.64
CA VAL A 861 30.65 -15.92 -13.99
C VAL A 861 29.55 -16.44 -14.90
N LEU A 862 29.15 -17.69 -14.66
CA LEU A 862 27.98 -18.30 -15.26
C LEU A 862 26.71 -17.58 -14.79
N SER A 863 25.76 -17.43 -15.71
CA SER A 863 24.45 -16.85 -15.40
C SER A 863 23.72 -17.68 -14.33
N THR A 864 22.97 -17.02 -13.45
CA THR A 864 22.17 -17.67 -12.40
C THR A 864 21.25 -18.76 -12.94
N TRP A 865 20.66 -18.53 -14.11
CA TRP A 865 19.76 -19.48 -14.77
C TRP A 865 20.48 -20.76 -15.19
N PHE A 866 21.77 -20.68 -15.52
CA PHE A 866 22.61 -21.86 -15.77
C PHE A 866 22.81 -22.68 -14.49
N SER A 867 23.11 -22.00 -13.38
CA SER A 867 23.24 -22.64 -12.06
C SER A 867 21.95 -23.37 -11.65
N LEU A 868 20.80 -22.73 -11.85
CA LEU A 868 19.48 -23.30 -11.51
C LEU A 868 19.05 -24.43 -12.44
N ALA A 869 19.41 -24.38 -13.72
CA ALA A 869 19.20 -25.49 -14.64
C ALA A 869 19.98 -26.72 -14.16
N ALA A 870 21.24 -26.55 -13.75
CA ALA A 870 22.04 -27.61 -13.16
C ALA A 870 21.39 -28.20 -11.88
N GLN A 871 20.81 -27.36 -11.03
CA GLN A 871 20.10 -27.84 -9.83
C GLN A 871 18.85 -28.65 -10.17
N ALA A 872 18.12 -28.34 -11.25
CA ALA A 872 16.98 -29.16 -11.68
C ALA A 872 17.43 -30.60 -12.02
N LEU A 873 18.57 -30.73 -12.71
CA LEU A 873 19.19 -32.03 -13.02
C LEU A 873 19.62 -32.75 -11.73
N ALA A 874 20.20 -32.05 -10.76
CA ALA A 874 20.51 -32.59 -9.43
C ALA A 874 19.28 -33.10 -8.67
N GLY A 875 18.15 -32.42 -8.81
CA GLY A 875 16.88 -32.88 -8.26
C GLY A 875 16.39 -34.20 -8.86
N ALA A 876 16.61 -34.38 -10.17
CA ALA A 876 16.31 -35.63 -10.86
C ALA A 876 17.26 -36.78 -10.43
N GLY A 877 18.51 -36.46 -10.10
CA GLY A 877 19.52 -37.41 -9.62
C GLY A 877 20.83 -37.38 -10.41
N TRP A 878 21.01 -36.43 -11.32
CA TRP A 878 22.23 -36.23 -12.09
C TRP A 878 23.22 -35.33 -11.32
N PRO A 879 24.54 -35.57 -11.35
CA PRO A 879 25.28 -36.46 -12.23
C PRO A 879 25.43 -37.90 -11.71
N GLU A 880 24.97 -38.20 -10.51
CA GLU A 880 25.14 -39.54 -9.92
C GLU A 880 24.46 -40.64 -10.76
N ASP A 881 23.34 -40.33 -11.41
CA ASP A 881 22.74 -41.10 -12.50
C ASP A 881 22.91 -40.33 -13.83
N PRO A 882 23.57 -40.90 -14.85
CA PRO A 882 23.76 -40.24 -16.14
C PRO A 882 22.46 -40.10 -16.96
N ALA A 883 21.42 -40.89 -16.66
CA ALA A 883 20.14 -40.86 -17.37
C ALA A 883 18.96 -40.94 -16.39
N PRO A 884 18.85 -39.97 -15.45
CA PRO A 884 17.89 -40.04 -14.36
C PRO A 884 16.45 -40.11 -14.88
N ALA A 885 15.58 -40.71 -14.07
CA ALA A 885 14.15 -40.57 -14.31
C ALA A 885 13.73 -39.10 -14.15
N PRO A 886 12.82 -38.58 -14.99
CA PRO A 886 12.32 -37.23 -14.84
C PRO A 886 11.68 -37.03 -13.46
N VAL A 887 11.82 -35.83 -12.93
CA VAL A 887 10.98 -35.35 -11.82
C VAL A 887 9.52 -35.44 -12.28
N ALA A 888 8.67 -36.08 -11.48
CA ALA A 888 7.32 -36.42 -11.90
C ALA A 888 6.46 -35.17 -12.10
N GLU A 889 6.60 -34.17 -11.22
CA GLU A 889 5.81 -32.95 -11.25
C GLU A 889 6.62 -31.77 -10.72
N VAL A 890 6.53 -30.59 -11.36
CA VAL A 890 7.13 -29.34 -10.88
C VAL A 890 6.09 -28.23 -10.79
N TRP A 891 6.09 -27.51 -9.66
CA TRP A 891 5.27 -26.31 -9.44
C TRP A 891 6.07 -25.04 -9.71
N VAL A 892 5.55 -24.20 -10.61
CA VAL A 892 6.33 -23.15 -11.27
C VAL A 892 5.63 -21.80 -11.21
N ASP A 893 6.39 -20.76 -10.87
CA ASP A 893 5.95 -19.37 -11.06
C ASP A 893 5.91 -19.02 -12.57
N PRO A 894 4.83 -18.40 -13.07
CA PRO A 894 4.70 -17.99 -14.47
C PRO A 894 5.93 -17.30 -15.09
N GLU A 895 6.66 -16.49 -14.31
CA GLU A 895 7.83 -15.76 -14.80
C GLU A 895 9.05 -16.65 -15.02
N LEU A 896 9.10 -17.81 -14.37
CA LEU A 896 10.23 -18.74 -14.39
C LEU A 896 10.06 -19.90 -15.35
N LEU A 897 8.89 -20.04 -15.97
CA LEU A 897 8.64 -21.06 -17.00
C LEU A 897 9.68 -20.97 -18.13
N VAL A 898 9.84 -19.79 -18.74
CA VAL A 898 10.78 -19.59 -19.86
C VAL A 898 12.22 -19.30 -19.40
N ARG A 899 12.41 -18.85 -18.14
CA ARG A 899 13.74 -18.46 -17.61
C ARG A 899 14.51 -19.59 -16.96
N TRP A 900 13.80 -20.58 -16.43
CA TRP A 900 14.39 -21.69 -15.68
C TRP A 900 13.94 -23.04 -16.22
N VAL A 901 12.63 -23.29 -16.30
CA VAL A 901 12.11 -24.63 -16.66
C VAL A 901 12.48 -25.01 -18.09
N VAL A 902 12.24 -24.12 -19.06
CA VAL A 902 12.62 -24.39 -20.46
C VAL A 902 14.14 -24.59 -20.60
N PRO A 903 15.01 -23.70 -20.08
CA PRO A 903 16.45 -23.97 -20.09
C PRO A 903 16.85 -25.29 -19.42
N ALA A 904 16.24 -25.65 -18.28
CA ALA A 904 16.49 -26.91 -17.58
C ALA A 904 16.12 -28.13 -18.45
N GLU A 905 14.97 -28.10 -19.12
CA GLU A 905 14.57 -29.14 -20.08
C GLU A 905 15.55 -29.25 -21.24
N LEU A 906 15.94 -28.11 -21.82
CA LEU A 906 16.84 -28.08 -22.97
C LEU A 906 18.22 -28.64 -22.62
N VAL A 907 18.82 -28.22 -21.50
CA VAL A 907 20.13 -28.75 -21.09
C VAL A 907 20.04 -30.20 -20.63
N SER A 908 18.93 -30.61 -19.99
CA SER A 908 18.70 -32.01 -19.65
C SER A 908 18.62 -32.89 -20.90
N LEU A 909 17.86 -32.48 -21.91
CA LEU A 909 17.77 -33.21 -23.18
C LEU A 909 19.10 -33.24 -23.93
N ALA A 910 19.88 -32.17 -23.84
CA ALA A 910 21.20 -32.10 -24.45
C ALA A 910 22.22 -33.05 -23.79
N VAL A 911 22.17 -33.17 -22.47
CA VAL A 911 23.16 -33.95 -21.68
C VAL A 911 22.73 -35.39 -21.44
N THR A 912 21.49 -35.60 -20.99
CA THR A 912 20.98 -36.91 -20.57
C THR A 912 20.13 -37.59 -21.65
N GLY A 913 19.70 -36.83 -22.66
CA GLY A 913 18.76 -37.31 -23.66
C GLY A 913 17.32 -37.45 -23.15
N ARG A 914 17.01 -37.02 -21.92
CA ARG A 914 15.68 -37.11 -21.31
C ARG A 914 15.20 -35.76 -20.77
N PRO A 915 13.88 -35.52 -20.75
CA PRO A 915 13.33 -34.34 -20.09
C PRO A 915 13.62 -34.41 -18.58
N VAL A 916 13.76 -33.25 -17.95
CA VAL A 916 14.00 -33.18 -16.50
C VAL A 916 12.69 -33.20 -15.72
N PHE A 917 11.61 -32.66 -16.28
CA PHE A 917 10.26 -32.68 -15.71
C PHE A 917 9.30 -33.42 -16.64
N ARG A 918 8.49 -34.32 -16.06
CA ARG A 918 7.42 -35.00 -16.80
C ARG A 918 6.16 -34.15 -16.86
N ARG A 919 5.80 -33.47 -15.77
CA ARG A 919 4.60 -32.63 -15.67
C ARG A 919 4.93 -31.26 -15.10
N ILE A 920 4.50 -30.21 -15.78
CA ILE A 920 4.74 -28.82 -15.43
C ILE A 920 3.43 -28.16 -15.02
N GLU A 921 3.32 -27.81 -13.73
CA GLU A 921 2.18 -27.12 -13.14
C GLU A 921 2.55 -25.65 -12.89
N VAL A 922 1.88 -24.74 -13.58
CA VAL A 922 2.13 -23.30 -13.45
C VAL A 922 0.98 -22.68 -12.68
N HIS A 923 1.29 -22.15 -11.50
CA HIS A 923 0.28 -21.54 -10.64
C HIS A 923 -0.10 -20.13 -11.11
N GLY A 924 -1.26 -19.62 -10.66
CA GLY A 924 -1.68 -18.24 -10.90
C GLY A 924 -0.73 -17.22 -10.29
N THR A 925 -0.73 -15.99 -10.82
CA THR A 925 0.07 -14.90 -10.26
C THR A 925 -0.60 -14.35 -9.00
N LEU A 926 0.11 -14.31 -7.87
CA LEU A 926 -0.39 -13.62 -6.69
C LEU A 926 -0.26 -12.11 -6.88
N GLN A 927 -1.40 -11.43 -6.84
CA GLN A 927 -1.48 -9.99 -6.97
C GLN A 927 -1.66 -9.33 -5.60
N THR A 928 -0.98 -8.21 -5.42
CA THR A 928 -1.23 -7.27 -4.33
C THR A 928 -1.62 -5.92 -4.88
N VAL A 929 -2.21 -5.17 -3.97
CA VAL A 929 -2.61 -3.78 -4.10
C VAL A 929 -1.37 -2.87 -4.22
N ASP A 930 -1.31 -2.05 -5.26
CA ASP A 930 -0.21 -1.10 -5.54
C ASP A 930 -0.19 0.12 -4.60
N ARG A 931 1.00 0.49 -4.12
CA ARG A 931 1.27 1.62 -3.22
C ARG A 931 1.99 2.80 -3.85
N SER A 932 2.60 2.67 -5.04
CA SER A 932 3.46 3.72 -5.61
C SER A 932 2.70 4.93 -6.18
N LEU A 933 1.40 5.02 -5.91
CA LEU A 933 0.55 6.18 -6.21
C LEU A 933 0.10 6.90 -4.92
N ALA A 934 0.76 6.62 -3.79
CA ALA A 934 0.75 7.46 -2.60
C ALA A 934 1.76 8.61 -2.76
N PRO A 935 1.43 9.86 -2.35
CA PRO A 935 2.35 10.99 -2.47
C PRO A 935 3.61 10.78 -1.61
N GLN A 936 4.79 11.01 -2.20
CA GLN A 936 6.10 10.96 -1.53
C GLN A 936 6.39 12.29 -0.80
N PRO A 937 7.13 12.31 0.33
CA PRO A 937 7.62 13.53 0.95
C PRO A 937 8.75 14.15 0.11
N GLU A 938 8.82 15.47 0.06
CA GLU A 938 9.91 16.20 -0.61
C GLU A 938 11.23 16.04 0.16
N GLU A 939 12.32 15.78 -0.57
CA GLU A 939 13.67 15.67 -0.04
C GLU A 939 14.24 17.05 0.27
N GLY A 940 14.49 17.32 1.55
CA GLY A 940 15.23 18.51 1.97
C GLY A 940 15.28 18.68 3.48
N ALA A 941 16.15 17.94 4.17
CA ALA A 941 16.95 18.42 5.31
C ALA A 941 17.70 17.28 6.01
N GLY A 942 19.03 17.44 6.12
CA GLY A 942 19.79 17.13 7.33
C GLY A 942 20.03 15.67 7.67
N ALA A 943 21.28 15.24 7.48
CA ALA A 943 21.83 14.07 8.15
C ALA A 943 21.71 14.22 9.68
N ASP A 944 20.91 13.36 10.32
CA ASP A 944 21.17 12.94 11.69
C ASP A 944 20.75 11.48 11.89
N GLU A 945 21.55 10.76 12.65
CA GLU A 945 21.54 9.31 12.77
C GLU A 945 20.33 8.82 13.58
N SER A 946 19.35 8.18 12.91
CA SER A 946 18.72 6.91 13.34
C SER A 946 17.47 6.57 12.52
N PRO A 947 17.51 5.62 11.56
CA PRO A 947 16.33 5.11 10.91
C PRO A 947 15.77 3.91 11.71
N LYS A 948 14.78 4.12 12.58
CA LYS A 948 13.90 3.00 12.99
C LYS A 948 12.76 2.87 11.98
N ILE A 949 13.11 2.28 10.84
CA ILE A 949 12.17 1.72 9.88
C ILE A 949 11.34 0.68 10.65
N LEU A 950 10.06 0.98 10.93
CA LEU A 950 9.11 -0.06 11.35
C LEU A 950 9.06 -1.13 10.25
N PRO A 951 9.11 -2.43 10.57
CA PRO A 951 9.16 -3.49 9.57
C PRO A 951 7.99 -3.41 8.58
N ASP A 952 8.28 -3.61 7.28
CA ASP A 952 7.29 -3.70 6.19
C ASP A 952 6.12 -4.67 6.49
N GLU A 953 6.32 -5.58 7.46
CA GLU A 953 5.40 -6.62 7.88
C GLU A 953 4.08 -6.13 8.50
N GLU A 954 4.00 -4.88 8.98
CA GLU A 954 2.75 -4.33 9.55
C GLU A 954 1.85 -3.64 8.51
N ARG A 955 2.29 -3.55 7.25
CA ARG A 955 1.65 -2.74 6.22
C ARG A 955 1.02 -3.62 5.14
N PHE A 956 -0.03 -4.37 5.45
CA PHE A 956 -1.01 -4.79 4.43
C PHE A 956 -2.12 -3.73 4.36
N LEU A 957 -2.71 -3.47 3.18
CA LEU A 957 -3.87 -2.56 2.87
C LEU A 957 -3.45 -1.12 2.41
N PHE A 958 -4.06 -0.36 1.45
CA PHE A 958 -5.23 -0.42 0.53
C PHE A 958 -4.97 0.38 -0.78
N ARG A 959 -5.51 -0.08 -1.94
CA ARG A 959 -5.83 0.59 -3.24
C ARG A 959 -6.22 -0.45 -4.31
N THR A 960 -7.26 -0.19 -5.09
CA THR A 960 -7.68 -1.07 -6.20
C THR A 960 -6.79 -0.86 -7.42
N VAL A 961 -5.57 -1.43 -7.38
CA VAL A 961 -4.75 -1.69 -8.56
C VAL A 961 -4.06 -3.01 -8.33
N HIS A 962 -4.43 -4.02 -9.11
CA HIS A 962 -3.84 -5.34 -9.01
C HIS A 962 -2.49 -5.36 -9.75
N ARG A 963 -1.38 -5.42 -9.02
CA ARG A 963 -0.06 -5.67 -9.60
C ARG A 963 0.50 -7.01 -9.08
N PRO A 964 1.30 -7.73 -9.89
CA PRO A 964 2.10 -8.83 -9.37
C PRO A 964 2.93 -8.37 -8.16
N MET A 965 3.05 -9.21 -7.13
CA MET A 965 3.95 -8.92 -6.00
C MET A 965 5.39 -8.80 -6.48
N ARG A 966 6.02 -7.65 -6.28
CA ARG A 966 7.43 -7.40 -6.62
C ARG A 966 8.08 -6.45 -5.63
N ARG A 967 9.32 -6.76 -5.22
CA ARG A 967 10.05 -5.95 -4.21
C ARG A 967 10.25 -4.50 -4.63
N ASN A 968 10.56 -4.26 -5.90
CA ASN A 968 10.72 -2.89 -6.43
C ASN A 968 9.44 -2.06 -6.39
N LEU A 969 8.27 -2.67 -6.21
CA LEU A 969 6.98 -2.00 -6.05
C LEU A 969 6.59 -1.80 -4.57
N GLY A 970 7.40 -2.30 -3.62
CA GLY A 970 7.11 -2.19 -2.17
C GLY A 970 5.81 -2.89 -1.73
N ASN A 971 5.28 -3.81 -2.55
CA ASN A 971 3.98 -4.46 -2.37
C ASN A 971 4.10 -5.94 -1.93
N VAL A 972 5.21 -6.27 -1.25
CA VAL A 972 5.63 -7.63 -0.88
C VAL A 972 5.23 -7.98 0.55
N VAL A 973 4.93 -9.25 0.79
CA VAL A 973 4.39 -9.74 2.06
C VAL A 973 5.21 -10.91 2.58
N SER A 974 5.67 -10.81 3.82
CA SER A 974 6.37 -11.87 4.56
C SER A 974 5.43 -13.02 4.97
N PRO A 975 5.68 -14.27 4.55
CA PRO A 975 4.95 -15.44 5.01
C PRO A 975 5.11 -15.65 6.52
N ALA A 976 6.30 -15.42 7.07
CA ALA A 976 6.59 -15.58 8.49
C ALA A 976 5.70 -14.69 9.39
N SER A 977 5.46 -13.44 8.96
CA SER A 977 4.53 -12.52 9.65
C SER A 977 3.11 -13.09 9.69
N LEU A 978 2.65 -13.67 8.58
CA LEU A 978 1.30 -14.24 8.49
C LEU A 978 1.17 -15.53 9.31
N VAL A 979 2.20 -16.36 9.36
CA VAL A 979 2.26 -17.53 10.27
C VAL A 979 2.11 -17.07 11.72
N ARG A 980 2.90 -16.07 12.17
CA ARG A 980 2.80 -15.53 13.54
C ARG A 980 1.39 -15.00 13.86
N ARG A 981 0.73 -14.40 12.88
CA ARG A 981 -0.58 -13.74 13.07
C ARG A 981 -1.78 -14.70 12.99
N PHE A 982 -1.74 -15.68 12.09
CA PHE A 982 -2.89 -16.54 11.78
C PHE A 982 -2.69 -18.03 12.07
N GLY A 983 -1.45 -18.50 12.18
CA GLY A 983 -1.07 -19.92 12.21
C GLY A 983 -0.71 -20.44 10.82
N ALA A 984 0.16 -21.44 10.76
CA ALA A 984 0.62 -22.09 9.53
C ALA A 984 -0.56 -22.72 8.77
N ASP A 985 -1.47 -23.40 9.46
CA ASP A 985 -2.63 -24.05 8.83
C ASP A 985 -3.56 -23.03 8.16
N ALA A 986 -3.79 -21.90 8.82
CA ALA A 986 -4.63 -20.84 8.29
C ALA A 986 -3.99 -20.14 7.09
N LEU A 987 -2.65 -19.98 7.10
CA LEU A 987 -1.90 -19.46 5.96
C LEU A 987 -2.07 -20.38 4.75
N ARG A 988 -1.79 -21.67 4.91
CA ARG A 988 -1.86 -22.67 3.84
C ARG A 988 -3.26 -22.75 3.24
N LEU A 989 -4.29 -22.94 4.08
CA LEU A 989 -5.68 -23.03 3.63
C LEU A 989 -6.16 -21.71 3.01
N GLY A 990 -5.80 -20.56 3.61
CA GLY A 990 -6.21 -19.27 3.09
C GLY A 990 -5.63 -18.96 1.70
N LEU A 991 -4.37 -19.34 1.44
CA LEU A 991 -3.77 -19.21 0.11
C LEU A 991 -4.42 -20.14 -0.91
N LEU A 992 -4.73 -21.39 -0.55
CA LEU A 992 -5.46 -22.31 -1.43
C LEU A 992 -6.87 -21.77 -1.79
N LEU A 993 -7.57 -21.17 -0.83
CA LEU A 993 -8.86 -20.52 -1.09
C LEU A 993 -8.74 -19.31 -2.02
N CYS A 994 -7.61 -18.61 -2.03
CA CYS A 994 -7.35 -17.52 -2.97
C CYS A 994 -7.14 -18.04 -4.41
N LEU A 995 -6.64 -19.26 -4.58
CA LEU A 995 -6.39 -19.89 -5.89
C LEU A 995 -7.63 -20.58 -6.49
N SER A 996 -8.71 -20.74 -5.72
CA SER A 996 -9.90 -21.52 -6.11
C SER A 996 -10.95 -20.69 -6.89
N GLY A 997 -10.60 -19.51 -7.39
CA GLY A 997 -11.50 -18.59 -8.10
C GLY A 997 -11.70 -18.92 -9.59
N PRO A 998 -12.68 -18.29 -10.25
CA PRO A 998 -12.98 -18.52 -11.68
C PRO A 998 -11.85 -18.08 -12.63
N ASP A 999 -10.99 -17.14 -12.21
CA ASP A 999 -9.74 -16.79 -12.90
C ASP A 999 -8.55 -17.44 -12.18
N GLN A 1000 -8.10 -18.60 -12.66
CA GLN A 1000 -6.90 -19.28 -12.14
C GLN A 1000 -5.59 -18.51 -12.45
N ASP A 1001 -5.68 -17.40 -13.18
CA ASP A 1001 -4.56 -16.64 -13.74
C ASP A 1001 -3.98 -15.63 -12.77
N ALA A 1002 -4.84 -15.08 -11.91
CA ALA A 1002 -4.51 -14.04 -10.98
C ALA A 1002 -5.31 -14.22 -9.69
N ALA A 1003 -4.63 -14.57 -8.61
CA ALA A 1003 -5.24 -14.69 -7.29
C ALA A 1003 -4.90 -13.47 -6.44
N THR A 1004 -5.92 -12.83 -5.86
CA THR A 1004 -5.70 -11.72 -4.93
C THR A 1004 -5.51 -12.25 -3.52
N ALA A 1005 -4.31 -12.09 -2.97
CA ALA A 1005 -4.04 -12.45 -1.58
C ALA A 1005 -4.82 -11.51 -0.65
N SER A 1006 -5.77 -12.07 0.12
CA SER A 1006 -6.65 -11.30 0.99
C SER A 1006 -6.58 -11.79 2.43
N GLU A 1007 -6.44 -10.85 3.37
CA GLU A 1007 -6.53 -11.16 4.81
C GLU A 1007 -7.90 -11.76 5.19
N THR A 1008 -8.95 -11.42 4.44
CA THR A 1008 -10.30 -11.99 4.63
C THR A 1008 -10.29 -13.51 4.45
N LYS A 1009 -9.57 -14.02 3.43
CA LYS A 1009 -9.45 -15.46 3.16
C LYS A 1009 -8.62 -16.19 4.21
N LEU A 1010 -7.58 -15.54 4.74
CA LEU A 1010 -6.80 -16.07 5.89
C LEU A 1010 -7.66 -16.14 7.17
N ARG A 1011 -8.49 -15.12 7.43
CA ARG A 1011 -9.44 -15.12 8.56
C ARG A 1011 -10.53 -16.17 8.38
N GLU A 1012 -11.02 -16.36 7.16
CA GLU A 1012 -11.98 -17.40 6.81
C GLU A 1012 -11.40 -18.80 7.07
N ALA A 1013 -10.21 -19.08 6.55
CA ALA A 1013 -9.47 -20.31 6.81
C ALA A 1013 -9.29 -20.57 8.32
N ARG A 1014 -8.88 -19.55 9.08
CA ARG A 1014 -8.74 -19.65 10.54
C ARG A 1014 -10.06 -20.00 11.24
N ARG A 1015 -11.18 -19.43 10.79
CA ARG A 1015 -12.52 -19.77 11.32
C ARG A 1015 -12.91 -21.21 11.00
N MET A 1016 -12.63 -21.68 9.78
CA MET A 1016 -12.90 -23.06 9.36
C MET A 1016 -12.12 -24.06 10.23
N ILE A 1017 -10.83 -23.82 10.43
CA ILE A 1017 -9.97 -24.66 11.27
C ILE A 1017 -10.48 -24.69 12.71
N ARG A 1018 -10.86 -23.54 13.29
CA ARG A 1018 -11.45 -23.50 14.65
C ARG A 1018 -12.73 -24.32 14.76
N ARG A 1019 -13.60 -24.28 13.74
CA ARG A 1019 -14.83 -25.09 13.72
C ARG A 1019 -14.53 -26.58 13.59
N LEU A 1020 -13.51 -26.96 12.82
CA LEU A 1020 -13.06 -28.35 12.69
C LEU A 1020 -12.51 -28.87 14.02
N VAL A 1021 -11.60 -28.12 14.67
CA VAL A 1021 -11.05 -28.49 15.98
C VAL A 1021 -12.11 -28.57 17.07
N ALA A 1022 -13.17 -27.76 17.02
CA ALA A 1022 -14.28 -27.85 17.97
C ALA A 1022 -15.22 -29.04 17.73
N LYS A 1023 -15.15 -29.67 16.55
CA LYS A 1023 -15.97 -30.84 16.17
C LYS A 1023 -15.27 -32.18 16.44
N VAL A 1024 -13.94 -32.20 16.38
CA VAL A 1024 -13.08 -33.32 16.78
C VAL A 1024 -12.96 -33.33 18.29
#